data_AF-A0A918NI36-F1
#
_entry.id   AF-A0A918NI36-F1
#
_cell.length_a   1.000
_cell.length_b   1.000
_cell.length_c   1.000
_cell.angle_alpha   90.00
_cell.angle_beta   90.00
_cell.angle_gamma   90.00
#
_symmetry.space_group_name_H-M   'P 1'
#
loop_
_entity.id
_entity.type
_entity.pdbx_description
1 polymer ?
#
loop_
_entity_poly.entity_id
_entity_poly.type
_entity_poly.pdbx_seq_one_letter_code
_entity_poly.pdbx_strand_id
1 'polypeptide(L)'
;MGQAARERLARVLGAVKPAGAFSAQLSAPAHLLELEVHGVGAIRLPLRAPQAKQLIQVARPARFGRGEQTLSDPAVRDTWELTPEQFAMRGTGWEGLLDGALDHFREELGLPPGTRLRAEPHSFLVYGKGQFFLPHQDSEKDDSMVGTLVVSLPSPHTGGELIVEHAGERVTYRASKQDLTLVAFYADCRHQVTPVRSGHRHTLTFNLLAETTAQEAGQDAARGPVTEAARHLTEHFTRPAASRYGDGLLDPPNRLVFLLDHEYTQRGLSWSRLKGADATYAATLRAAARQAGCEAVLALAEVKETWDAYPADEDPWGDDHDYYDEEESEAEDAEETSGDLGDYQLNELVDDEITLSWWTTPDATAGEPVTLPVSWHETCSATPNSRLTPHHWEYEGYMGNYGNTLDRWYHRAAIVLWPRERAFPARAEADPSAALTEVRTRAENGDVQGARALAASLAPFWPTVTHDTDLFTAALDTAAVLDAPDTATMLLSPFGVAQLSAAHGTPMAAAARRYGERWTKGIVTTWFAAEHHNFDRIGWTQGTLRPLCETLHTAQSPGTARLLAAGIWKAVADELHRWTAAGAARREFRRPALEALAAPLADLVAVADEALHQTITGSLRSYPDTVLECLLPALRSAQASGTTAGWDAIAQDCARRLSHIAAQPPRDPADWSLPAAGAGCGCDLCDLLDEFLISRTRRSLEWPLAQAGRRHIHFRIDAADLPVNHETRRQGRPYTLVLTKTEELFTRAAQARRQVSTDLAWLTKAYGLA
;
A
#
# COMPACT_ATOMS: atom_id res chain seq x y z
N MET A 1 -24.71 -17.50 15.86
CA MET A 1 -24.45 -18.09 14.53
C MET A 1 -23.52 -19.29 14.70
N GLY A 2 -23.67 -20.35 13.91
CA GLY A 2 -22.72 -21.47 13.96
C GLY A 2 -21.33 -20.99 13.55
N GLN A 3 -20.29 -21.56 14.17
CA GLN A 3 -18.89 -21.23 13.88
C GLN A 3 -18.56 -21.40 12.38
N ALA A 4 -17.64 -20.62 11.82
CA ALA A 4 -17.28 -20.75 10.40
C ALA A 4 -16.51 -22.06 10.10
N ALA A 5 -16.51 -22.52 8.84
CA ALA A 5 -15.81 -23.75 8.44
C ALA A 5 -14.29 -23.67 8.68
N ARG A 6 -13.67 -22.53 8.35
CA ARG A 6 -12.24 -22.25 8.59
C ARG A 6 -11.86 -22.28 10.07
N GLU A 7 -12.72 -21.78 10.96
CA GLU A 7 -12.44 -21.77 12.40
C GLU A 7 -12.54 -23.18 12.99
N ARG A 8 -13.43 -24.02 12.46
CA ARG A 8 -13.46 -25.45 12.83
C ARG A 8 -12.25 -26.20 12.29
N LEU A 9 -11.81 -25.90 11.07
CA LEU A 9 -10.57 -26.43 10.50
C LEU A 9 -9.37 -26.07 11.39
N ALA A 10 -9.24 -24.80 11.79
CA ALA A 10 -8.20 -24.34 12.70
C ALA A 10 -8.23 -25.10 14.04
N ARG A 11 -9.41 -25.34 14.61
CA ARG A 11 -9.54 -26.16 15.83
C ARG A 11 -9.10 -27.61 15.62
N VAL A 12 -9.48 -28.23 14.50
CA VAL A 12 -9.06 -29.61 14.18
C VAL A 12 -7.54 -29.68 14.10
N LEU A 13 -6.91 -28.71 13.44
CA LEU A 13 -5.45 -28.63 13.31
C LEU A 13 -4.76 -28.37 14.66
N GLY A 14 -5.25 -27.42 15.46
CA GLY A 14 -4.70 -27.14 16.79
C GLY A 14 -4.90 -28.28 17.81
N ALA A 15 -5.85 -29.19 17.56
CA ALA A 15 -6.03 -30.40 18.37
C ALA A 15 -5.09 -31.54 17.95
N VAL A 16 -4.44 -31.46 16.79
CA VAL A 16 -3.40 -32.42 16.39
C VAL A 16 -2.19 -32.14 17.26
N LYS A 17 -1.79 -33.13 18.06
CA LYS A 17 -0.58 -33.01 18.87
C LYS A 17 0.63 -32.75 17.96
N PRO A 18 1.37 -31.64 18.12
CA PRO A 18 2.51 -31.35 17.28
C PRO A 18 3.57 -32.43 17.44
N ALA A 19 4.20 -32.82 16.34
CA ALA A 19 5.46 -33.55 16.38
C ALA A 19 6.53 -32.54 16.82
N GLY A 20 7.05 -32.66 18.04
CA GLY A 20 8.17 -31.88 18.53
C GLY A 20 7.85 -30.58 19.29
N ALA A 21 8.88 -30.03 19.93
CA ALA A 21 8.88 -28.82 20.73
C ALA A 21 9.71 -27.72 20.06
N PHE A 22 9.48 -26.46 20.43
CA PHE A 22 10.28 -25.33 19.91
C PHE A 22 11.73 -25.31 20.42
N SER A 23 12.00 -26.07 21.49
CA SER A 23 13.34 -26.25 22.06
C SER A 23 13.47 -27.58 22.79
N ALA A 24 14.68 -28.13 22.83
CA ALA A 24 14.99 -29.42 23.46
C ALA A 24 16.37 -29.43 24.11
N GLN A 25 16.57 -30.30 25.10
CA GLN A 25 17.84 -30.45 25.82
C GLN A 25 18.34 -31.90 25.80
N LEU A 26 19.65 -32.07 25.61
CA LEU A 26 20.38 -33.31 25.78
C LEU A 26 21.56 -33.12 26.74
N SER A 27 21.86 -34.12 27.57
CA SER A 27 23.07 -34.12 28.41
C SER A 27 24.07 -35.16 27.92
N ALA A 28 25.36 -34.81 27.95
CA ALA A 28 26.41 -35.67 27.45
C ALA A 28 27.69 -35.63 28.30
N PRO A 29 28.46 -36.74 28.39
CA PRO A 29 29.70 -36.77 29.16
C PRO A 29 30.75 -35.79 28.62
N ALA A 30 31.31 -34.96 29.50
CA ALA A 30 32.26 -33.91 29.12
C ALA A 30 33.61 -34.43 28.58
N HIS A 31 34.00 -35.66 28.91
CA HIS A 31 35.27 -36.23 28.46
C HIS A 31 35.30 -36.59 26.96
N LEU A 32 34.14 -36.58 26.29
CA LEU A 32 34.05 -36.84 24.84
C LEU A 32 34.48 -35.64 23.99
N LEU A 33 34.52 -34.43 24.59
CA LEU A 33 34.95 -33.20 23.95
C LEU A 33 36.36 -32.81 24.42
N GLU A 34 37.30 -32.76 23.49
CA GLU A 34 38.60 -32.11 23.68
C GLU A 34 38.56 -30.74 23.01
N LEU A 35 38.83 -29.67 23.76
CA LEU A 35 38.76 -28.30 23.27
C LEU A 35 40.14 -27.66 23.34
N GLU A 36 40.59 -27.07 22.24
CA GLU A 36 41.84 -26.32 22.14
C GLU A 36 41.55 -24.88 21.70
N VAL A 37 42.13 -23.89 22.38
CA VAL A 37 41.93 -22.47 22.05
C VAL A 37 43.27 -21.82 21.72
N HIS A 38 43.34 -21.13 20.59
CA HIS A 38 44.54 -20.46 20.14
C HIS A 38 44.98 -19.38 21.15
N GLY A 39 46.24 -19.45 21.60
CA GLY A 39 46.77 -18.56 22.64
C GLY A 39 46.53 -19.00 24.10
N VAL A 40 45.70 -20.02 24.33
CA VAL A 40 45.45 -20.59 25.69
C VAL A 40 45.90 -22.06 25.77
N GLY A 41 45.74 -22.82 24.69
CA GLY A 41 46.04 -24.25 24.60
C GLY A 41 44.85 -25.14 24.98
N ALA A 42 45.13 -26.33 25.50
CA ALA A 42 44.12 -27.32 25.84
C ALA A 42 43.24 -26.88 27.04
N ILE A 43 41.94 -26.93 26.85
CA ILE A 43 40.93 -26.56 27.84
C ILE A 43 40.51 -27.79 28.64
N ARG A 44 40.56 -27.70 29.98
CA ARG A 44 40.18 -28.81 30.86
C ARG A 44 38.76 -28.62 31.36
N LEU A 45 37.93 -29.65 31.18
CA LEU A 45 36.56 -29.68 31.68
C LEU A 45 36.47 -30.49 32.98
N PRO A 46 35.71 -30.05 34.01
CA PRO A 46 34.99 -28.79 34.12
C PRO A 46 35.89 -27.54 34.18
N LEU A 47 35.48 -26.50 33.47
CA LEU A 47 36.24 -25.27 33.28
C LEU A 47 36.24 -24.42 34.55
N ARG A 48 37.43 -24.01 35.01
CA ARG A 48 37.63 -23.25 36.26
C ARG A 48 38.10 -21.83 36.00
N ALA A 49 37.94 -20.98 37.02
CA ALA A 49 38.25 -19.55 36.94
C ALA A 49 39.63 -19.17 36.35
N PRO A 50 40.74 -19.91 36.59
CA PRO A 50 42.02 -19.58 35.95
C PRO A 50 41.98 -19.66 34.42
N GLN A 51 41.41 -20.73 33.85
CA GLN A 51 41.28 -20.86 32.39
C GLN A 51 40.24 -19.90 31.83
N ALA A 52 39.16 -19.61 32.56
CA ALA A 52 38.18 -18.60 32.15
C ALA A 52 38.82 -17.21 31.95
N LYS A 53 39.71 -16.80 32.87
CA LYS A 53 40.46 -15.54 32.75
C LYS A 53 41.41 -15.52 31.55
N GLN A 54 42.05 -16.65 31.24
CA GLN A 54 42.90 -16.78 30.05
C GLN A 54 42.08 -16.66 28.76
N LEU A 55 40.89 -17.27 28.71
CA LEU A 55 39.96 -17.14 27.58
C LEU A 55 39.55 -15.68 27.37
N ILE A 56 39.19 -14.96 28.45
CA ILE A 56 38.81 -13.54 28.37
C ILE A 56 39.94 -12.68 27.79
N GLN A 57 41.21 -13.00 28.08
CA GLN A 57 42.36 -12.23 27.57
C GLN A 57 42.55 -12.33 26.06
N VAL A 58 42.08 -13.42 25.43
CA VAL A 58 42.18 -13.63 23.97
C VAL A 58 40.84 -13.44 23.25
N ALA A 59 39.77 -13.18 24.00
CA ALA A 59 38.43 -12.94 23.48
C ALA A 59 38.20 -11.44 23.21
N ARG A 60 37.14 -11.14 22.46
CA ARG A 60 36.66 -9.77 22.23
C ARG A 60 35.26 -9.59 22.82
N PRO A 61 34.80 -8.36 23.11
CA PRO A 61 33.40 -8.13 23.45
C PRO A 61 32.50 -8.62 22.31
N ALA A 62 31.43 -9.32 22.67
CA ALA A 62 30.53 -9.91 21.69
C ALA A 62 29.59 -8.87 21.08
N ARG A 63 29.29 -9.03 19.80
CA ARG A 63 28.38 -8.14 19.05
C ARG A 63 26.98 -8.74 18.96
N PHE A 64 25.97 -7.95 18.63
CA PHE A 64 24.60 -8.43 18.37
C PHE A 64 24.01 -7.79 17.11
N GLY A 65 23.00 -8.43 16.52
CA GLY A 65 22.28 -7.91 15.36
C GLY A 65 21.10 -7.03 15.76
N ARG A 66 20.88 -5.92 15.05
CA ARG A 66 19.64 -5.12 15.10
C ARG A 66 19.24 -4.80 13.65
N GLY A 67 18.25 -5.51 13.12
CA GLY A 67 17.98 -5.49 11.67
C GLY A 67 19.21 -5.94 10.88
N GLU A 68 19.62 -5.14 9.88
CA GLU A 68 20.82 -5.40 9.07
C GLU A 68 22.15 -4.99 9.75
N GLN A 69 22.11 -4.36 10.93
CA GLN A 69 23.29 -3.81 11.59
C GLN A 69 23.89 -4.79 12.61
N THR A 70 25.23 -4.86 12.64
CA THR A 70 25.97 -5.54 13.71
C THR A 70 26.52 -4.50 14.71
N LEU A 71 25.96 -4.45 15.91
CA LEU A 71 26.22 -3.44 16.93
C LEU A 71 26.95 -4.01 18.16
N SER A 72 27.52 -3.12 18.96
CA SER A 72 28.16 -3.43 20.24
C SER A 72 27.65 -2.46 21.30
N ASP A 73 26.72 -2.92 22.12
CA ASP A 73 26.14 -2.18 23.25
C ASP A 73 26.11 -3.10 24.49
N PRO A 74 26.97 -2.83 25.49
CA PRO A 74 26.99 -3.58 26.74
C PRO A 74 25.69 -3.55 27.54
N ALA A 75 24.79 -2.60 27.31
CA ALA A 75 23.47 -2.58 27.93
C ALA A 75 22.53 -3.65 27.37
N VAL A 76 22.76 -4.10 26.13
CA VAL A 76 21.98 -5.15 25.46
C VAL A 76 22.63 -6.52 25.58
N ARG A 77 23.95 -6.58 25.30
CA ARG A 77 24.75 -7.81 25.35
C ARG A 77 26.09 -7.53 26.01
N ASP A 78 26.29 -8.10 27.18
CA ASP A 78 27.57 -8.08 27.88
C ASP A 78 28.11 -9.50 27.99
N THR A 79 29.03 -9.87 27.09
CA THR A 79 29.76 -11.15 27.11
C THR A 79 31.02 -11.07 26.27
N TRP A 80 31.97 -11.97 26.52
CA TRP A 80 33.15 -12.16 25.68
C TRP A 80 32.87 -13.24 24.63
N GLU A 81 33.42 -13.09 23.43
CA GLU A 81 33.36 -14.07 22.34
C GLU A 81 34.74 -14.40 21.75
N LEU A 82 34.89 -15.66 21.34
CA LEU A 82 35.94 -16.14 20.44
C LEU A 82 35.27 -16.63 19.15
N THR A 83 35.87 -16.29 18.01
CA THR A 83 35.37 -16.71 16.68
C THR A 83 35.76 -18.16 16.37
N PRO A 84 35.10 -18.83 15.41
CA PRO A 84 35.35 -20.23 15.08
C PRO A 84 36.81 -20.54 14.73
N GLU A 85 37.56 -19.58 14.18
CA GLU A 85 38.98 -19.76 13.82
C GLU A 85 39.90 -19.80 15.04
N GLN A 86 39.42 -19.36 16.21
CA GLN A 86 40.20 -19.29 17.44
C GLN A 86 40.14 -20.55 18.29
N PHE A 87 39.29 -21.52 17.95
CA PHE A 87 39.17 -22.76 18.72
C PHE A 87 38.94 -23.99 17.83
N ALA A 88 39.39 -25.14 18.32
CA ALA A 88 39.20 -26.42 17.66
C ALA A 88 38.54 -27.39 18.64
N MET A 89 37.49 -28.07 18.15
CA MET A 89 36.82 -29.15 18.86
C MET A 89 37.35 -30.46 18.30
N ARG A 90 37.86 -31.30 19.19
CA ARG A 90 38.48 -32.60 18.92
C ARG A 90 37.94 -33.63 19.93
N GLY A 91 38.52 -34.81 19.90
CA GLY A 91 38.13 -35.95 20.73
C GLY A 91 37.51 -37.03 19.86
N THR A 92 37.96 -38.27 20.04
CA THR A 92 37.52 -39.41 19.22
C THR A 92 36.03 -39.73 19.38
N GLY A 93 35.38 -39.22 20.45
CA GLY A 93 33.96 -39.38 20.70
C GLY A 93 33.10 -38.16 20.36
N TRP A 94 33.68 -37.00 20.02
CA TRP A 94 32.93 -35.76 19.78
C TRP A 94 32.05 -35.85 18.54
N GLU A 95 32.59 -36.33 17.42
CA GLU A 95 31.85 -36.43 16.15
C GLU A 95 30.63 -37.33 16.30
N GLY A 96 30.80 -38.55 16.84
CA GLY A 96 29.69 -39.47 17.08
C GLY A 96 28.67 -38.96 18.11
N LEU A 97 29.12 -38.21 19.12
CA LEU A 97 28.21 -37.55 20.06
C LEU A 97 27.38 -36.47 19.36
N LEU A 98 28.02 -35.63 18.54
CA LEU A 98 27.37 -34.54 17.83
C LEU A 98 26.37 -35.09 16.81
N ASP A 99 26.74 -36.09 16.02
CA ASP A 99 25.84 -36.74 15.07
C ASP A 99 24.60 -37.32 15.78
N GLY A 100 24.80 -38.08 16.86
CA GLY A 100 23.68 -38.63 17.65
C GLY A 100 22.81 -37.55 18.31
N ALA A 101 23.42 -36.43 18.74
CA ALA A 101 22.69 -35.29 19.29
C ALA A 101 21.86 -34.58 18.22
N LEU A 102 22.39 -34.44 17.00
CA LEU A 102 21.68 -33.81 15.88
C LEU A 102 20.50 -34.67 15.42
N ASP A 103 20.63 -35.99 15.38
CA ASP A 103 19.51 -36.90 15.11
C ASP A 103 18.43 -36.81 16.20
N HIS A 104 18.84 -36.76 17.47
CA HIS A 104 17.92 -36.55 18.59
C HIS A 104 17.18 -35.21 18.50
N PHE A 105 17.89 -34.12 18.21
CA PHE A 105 17.27 -32.80 18.09
C PHE A 105 16.38 -32.67 16.84
N ARG A 106 16.69 -33.37 15.74
CA ARG A 106 15.76 -33.47 14.60
C ARG A 106 14.41 -34.04 15.04
N GLU A 107 14.41 -35.09 15.86
CA GLU A 107 13.19 -35.71 16.40
C GLU A 107 12.46 -34.82 17.39
N GLU A 108 13.17 -34.32 18.40
CA GLU A 108 12.57 -33.52 19.48
C GLU A 108 12.07 -32.17 18.99
N LEU A 109 12.72 -31.57 17.98
CA LEU A 109 12.22 -30.34 17.36
C LEU A 109 11.08 -30.61 16.39
N GLY A 110 10.85 -31.85 15.97
CA GLY A 110 9.75 -32.19 15.09
C GLY A 110 10.02 -31.97 13.61
N LEU A 111 11.30 -31.94 13.21
CA LEU A 111 11.67 -31.80 11.82
C LEU A 111 11.29 -33.07 11.03
N PRO A 112 10.94 -32.93 9.73
CA PRO A 112 10.56 -34.06 8.90
C PRO A 112 11.60 -35.21 8.93
N PRO A 113 11.17 -36.49 8.86
CA PRO A 113 12.11 -37.63 8.94
C PRO A 113 13.21 -37.66 7.88
N GLY A 114 12.99 -37.02 6.72
CA GLY A 114 13.98 -36.90 5.65
C GLY A 114 15.00 -35.76 5.83
N THR A 115 14.93 -35.02 6.93
CA THR A 115 15.80 -33.88 7.22
C THR A 115 17.04 -34.32 7.97
N ARG A 116 18.22 -33.94 7.48
CA ARG A 116 19.50 -34.13 8.19
C ARG A 116 19.95 -32.79 8.77
N LEU A 117 20.26 -32.75 10.05
CA LEU A 117 20.83 -31.57 10.70
C LEU A 117 22.36 -31.57 10.60
N ARG A 118 22.93 -30.40 10.34
CA ARG A 118 24.38 -30.12 10.39
C ARG A 118 24.61 -28.95 11.34
N ALA A 119 25.55 -29.11 12.28
CA ALA A 119 25.96 -28.03 13.18
C ALA A 119 27.22 -27.32 12.64
N GLU A 120 27.12 -26.02 12.40
CA GLU A 120 28.24 -25.17 12.00
C GLU A 120 28.67 -24.29 13.18
N PRO A 121 29.94 -24.36 13.64
CA PRO A 121 30.41 -23.57 14.77
C PRO A 121 30.27 -22.06 14.51
N HIS A 122 29.66 -21.35 15.46
CA HIS A 122 29.41 -19.92 15.35
C HIS A 122 30.26 -19.09 16.31
N SER A 123 30.21 -19.38 17.61
CA SER A 123 31.01 -18.63 18.59
C SER A 123 31.25 -19.41 19.88
N PHE A 124 32.33 -19.10 20.58
CA PHE A 124 32.57 -19.53 21.96
C PHE A 124 32.45 -18.32 22.90
N LEU A 125 31.40 -18.34 23.73
CA LEU A 125 31.04 -17.26 24.66
C LEU A 125 31.50 -17.54 26.09
N VAL A 126 32.00 -16.49 26.76
CA VAL A 126 32.40 -16.50 28.17
C VAL A 126 31.68 -15.37 28.91
N TYR A 127 30.82 -15.76 29.86
CA TYR A 127 30.09 -14.85 30.74
C TYR A 127 30.67 -14.89 32.15
N GLY A 128 31.14 -13.76 32.66
CA GLY A 128 31.53 -13.53 34.05
C GLY A 128 30.38 -12.98 34.90
N LYS A 129 30.65 -12.65 36.16
CA LYS A 129 29.64 -12.11 37.09
C LYS A 129 29.01 -10.83 36.53
N GLY A 130 27.69 -10.76 36.53
CA GLY A 130 26.89 -9.62 36.06
C GLY A 130 26.57 -9.68 34.57
N GLN A 131 27.35 -10.40 33.76
CA GLN A 131 27.20 -10.51 32.31
C GLN A 131 25.92 -11.26 31.92
N PHE A 132 25.29 -10.84 30.83
CA PHE A 132 23.97 -11.28 30.38
C PHE A 132 23.79 -11.10 28.86
N PHE A 133 22.66 -11.57 28.34
CA PHE A 133 22.15 -11.16 27.03
C PHE A 133 20.63 -11.00 27.13
N LEU A 134 20.12 -9.79 26.85
CA LEU A 134 18.69 -9.48 26.88
C LEU A 134 17.88 -10.34 25.91
N PRO A 135 16.54 -10.42 26.07
CA PRO A 135 15.65 -11.10 25.13
C PRO A 135 15.86 -10.66 23.68
N HIS A 136 16.20 -11.60 22.81
CA HIS A 136 16.43 -11.39 21.38
C HIS A 136 16.04 -12.63 20.57
N GLN A 137 16.03 -12.50 19.24
CA GLN A 137 15.82 -13.57 18.28
C GLN A 137 17.10 -13.71 17.44
N ASP A 138 17.42 -14.93 16.99
CA ASP A 138 18.59 -15.15 16.14
C ASP A 138 18.24 -14.86 14.67
N SER A 139 19.12 -14.13 13.98
CA SER A 139 19.01 -14.00 12.52
C SER A 139 19.45 -15.29 11.83
N GLU A 140 18.68 -15.74 10.84
CA GLU A 140 19.08 -16.81 9.91
C GLU A 140 20.25 -16.31 9.04
N LYS A 141 21.43 -16.94 9.18
CA LYS A 141 22.68 -16.50 8.52
C LYS A 141 23.00 -17.26 7.23
N ASP A 142 22.25 -18.32 6.98
CA ASP A 142 22.37 -19.20 5.81
C ASP A 142 20.96 -19.65 5.43
N ASP A 143 20.71 -19.83 4.14
CA ASP A 143 19.39 -20.21 3.61
C ASP A 143 18.89 -21.56 4.16
N SER A 144 19.79 -22.41 4.65
CA SER A 144 19.49 -23.71 5.26
C SER A 144 19.39 -23.66 6.79
N MET A 145 19.69 -22.53 7.43
CA MET A 145 19.61 -22.39 8.88
C MET A 145 18.18 -22.48 9.38
N VAL A 146 17.93 -23.40 10.32
CA VAL A 146 16.63 -23.55 10.98
C VAL A 146 16.68 -23.17 12.46
N GLY A 147 17.86 -23.17 13.08
CA GLY A 147 17.97 -22.90 14.51
C GLY A 147 19.39 -22.79 15.03
N THR A 148 19.51 -22.83 16.35
CA THR A 148 20.76 -22.69 17.09
C THR A 148 20.94 -23.86 18.05
N LEU A 149 22.16 -24.39 18.12
CA LEU A 149 22.58 -25.35 19.14
C LEU A 149 23.56 -24.66 20.09
N VAL A 150 23.23 -24.68 21.38
CA VAL A 150 24.06 -24.16 22.47
C VAL A 150 24.61 -25.34 23.28
N VAL A 151 25.92 -25.51 23.27
CA VAL A 151 26.63 -26.51 24.08
C VAL A 151 27.28 -25.80 25.26
N SER A 152 26.66 -25.91 26.43
CA SER A 152 27.20 -25.38 27.68
C SER A 152 28.27 -26.32 28.23
N LEU A 153 29.47 -25.77 28.43
CA LEU A 153 30.59 -26.48 29.02
C LEU A 153 30.44 -26.52 30.55
N PRO A 154 30.76 -27.65 31.21
CA PRO A 154 30.60 -27.76 32.65
C PRO A 154 31.51 -26.80 33.39
N SER A 155 30.95 -26.01 34.31
CA SER A 155 31.69 -25.10 35.17
C SER A 155 30.93 -24.79 36.46
N PRO A 156 31.61 -24.44 37.57
CA PRO A 156 30.96 -23.98 38.79
C PRO A 156 30.49 -22.52 38.64
N HIS A 157 29.18 -22.32 38.41
CA HIS A 157 28.54 -20.99 38.36
C HIS A 157 27.09 -21.02 38.88
N THR A 158 26.49 -19.84 39.09
CA THR A 158 25.06 -19.65 39.41
C THR A 158 24.49 -18.46 38.63
N GLY A 159 23.19 -18.46 38.32
CA GLY A 159 22.63 -17.54 37.30
C GLY A 159 23.06 -17.98 35.88
N GLY A 160 22.87 -17.15 34.86
CA GLY A 160 23.24 -17.52 33.49
C GLY A 160 22.33 -18.58 32.86
N GLU A 161 21.09 -18.70 33.35
CA GLU A 161 20.09 -19.57 32.75
C GLU A 161 19.77 -19.12 31.32
N LEU A 162 19.66 -20.08 30.39
CA LEU A 162 19.16 -19.84 29.03
C LEU A 162 17.65 -20.00 29.07
N ILE A 163 16.91 -18.95 28.74
CA ILE A 163 15.45 -18.98 28.66
C ILE A 163 15.09 -18.88 27.18
N VAL A 164 14.25 -19.81 26.71
CA VAL A 164 13.75 -19.84 25.33
C VAL A 164 12.22 -19.76 25.36
N GLU A 165 11.66 -18.94 24.49
CA GLU A 165 10.24 -18.61 24.40
C GLU A 165 9.73 -18.71 22.97
N HIS A 166 8.54 -19.28 22.81
CA HIS A 166 7.84 -19.35 21.53
C HIS A 166 6.34 -19.56 21.75
N ALA A 167 5.50 -18.89 20.96
CA ALA A 167 4.04 -19.02 21.01
C ALA A 167 3.40 -18.92 22.42
N GLY A 168 3.96 -18.07 23.29
CA GLY A 168 3.52 -17.86 24.67
C GLY A 168 4.01 -18.91 25.68
N GLU A 169 4.77 -19.90 25.25
CA GLU A 169 5.43 -20.89 26.12
C GLU A 169 6.87 -20.47 26.45
N ARG A 170 7.37 -20.85 27.63
CA ARG A 170 8.72 -20.53 28.14
C ARG A 170 9.38 -21.75 28.75
N VAL A 171 10.63 -22.03 28.36
CA VAL A 171 11.47 -23.10 28.95
C VAL A 171 12.79 -22.51 29.46
N THR A 172 13.21 -22.92 30.65
CA THR A 172 14.45 -22.44 31.30
C THR A 172 15.46 -23.57 31.44
N TYR A 173 16.60 -23.43 30.77
CA TYR A 173 17.70 -24.39 30.77
C TYR A 173 18.84 -23.97 31.70
N ARG A 174 19.35 -24.95 32.46
CA ARG A 174 20.44 -24.77 33.41
C ARG A 174 21.63 -25.65 33.02
N ALA A 175 22.81 -25.04 32.88
CA ALA A 175 24.02 -25.77 32.57
C ALA A 175 24.47 -26.68 33.73
N SER A 176 24.89 -27.91 33.40
CA SER A 176 25.46 -28.86 34.36
C SER A 176 26.84 -28.41 34.86
N LYS A 177 27.20 -28.83 36.07
CA LYS A 177 28.55 -28.60 36.63
C LYS A 177 29.56 -29.68 36.22
N GLN A 178 29.10 -30.79 35.66
CA GLN A 178 29.94 -31.97 35.35
C GLN A 178 29.82 -32.41 33.90
N ASP A 179 28.63 -32.28 33.32
CA ASP A 179 28.33 -32.76 31.97
C ASP A 179 28.17 -31.59 30.99
N LEU A 180 28.27 -31.91 29.70
CA LEU A 180 27.82 -31.00 28.65
C LEU A 180 26.30 -30.90 28.72
N THR A 181 25.81 -29.68 28.49
CA THR A 181 24.37 -29.42 28.33
C THR A 181 24.15 -28.85 26.95
N LEU A 182 23.57 -29.65 26.06
CA LEU A 182 23.24 -29.28 24.70
C LEU A 182 21.78 -28.83 24.67
N VAL A 183 21.52 -27.66 24.12
CA VAL A 183 20.16 -27.13 23.93
C VAL A 183 20.02 -26.70 22.48
N ALA A 184 19.01 -27.23 21.79
CA ALA A 184 18.66 -26.81 20.44
C ALA A 184 17.31 -26.09 20.45
N PHE A 185 17.19 -25.03 19.66
CA PHE A 185 15.94 -24.28 19.49
C PHE A 185 15.89 -23.62 18.10
N TYR A 186 14.69 -23.29 17.62
CA TYR A 186 14.51 -22.65 16.32
C TYR A 186 14.99 -21.19 16.32
N ALA A 187 15.49 -20.71 15.18
CA ALA A 187 16.14 -19.40 15.08
C ALA A 187 15.17 -18.25 15.43
N ASP A 188 13.89 -18.44 15.12
CA ASP A 188 12.82 -17.51 15.38
C ASP A 188 12.30 -17.52 16.83
N CYS A 189 12.83 -18.40 17.69
CA CYS A 189 12.50 -18.37 19.12
C CYS A 189 13.17 -17.17 19.82
N ARG A 190 12.39 -16.43 20.61
CA ARG A 190 12.94 -15.39 21.47
C ARG A 190 13.68 -16.06 22.62
N HIS A 191 14.88 -15.61 22.93
CA HIS A 191 15.67 -16.19 23.99
C HIS A 191 16.56 -15.16 24.69
N GLN A 192 16.98 -15.48 25.91
CA GLN A 192 17.84 -14.63 26.73
C GLN A 192 18.79 -15.47 27.57
N VAL A 193 19.86 -14.82 28.04
CA VAL A 193 20.75 -15.35 29.08
C VAL A 193 20.64 -14.45 30.30
N THR A 194 20.12 -14.99 31.41
CA THR A 194 19.99 -14.23 32.67
C THR A 194 21.37 -13.83 33.22
N PRO A 195 21.47 -12.79 34.07
CA PRO A 195 22.73 -12.39 34.66
C PRO A 195 23.42 -13.52 35.45
N VAL A 196 24.71 -13.73 35.19
CA VAL A 196 25.52 -14.66 35.99
C VAL A 196 25.77 -14.05 37.38
N ARG A 197 25.34 -14.74 38.43
CA ARG A 197 25.47 -14.27 39.82
C ARG A 197 26.81 -14.61 40.45
N SER A 198 27.40 -15.76 40.09
CA SER A 198 28.73 -16.17 40.52
C SER A 198 29.37 -17.15 39.53
N GLY A 199 30.71 -17.19 39.48
CA GLY A 199 31.45 -18.07 38.58
C GLY A 199 31.55 -17.54 37.15
N HIS A 200 31.79 -18.44 36.19
CA HIS A 200 31.78 -18.14 34.76
C HIS A 200 30.98 -19.19 34.00
N ARG A 201 30.09 -18.76 33.11
CA ARG A 201 29.33 -19.60 32.18
C ARG A 201 30.05 -19.61 30.82
N HIS A 202 30.15 -20.78 30.22
CA HIS A 202 30.91 -21.00 28.99
C HIS A 202 30.05 -21.79 28.00
N THR A 203 29.89 -21.27 26.78
CA THR A 203 29.04 -21.93 25.78
C THR A 203 29.66 -21.89 24.39
N LEU A 204 29.63 -23.02 23.71
CA LEU A 204 29.83 -23.10 22.26
C LEU A 204 28.46 -22.96 21.60
N THR A 205 28.36 -22.12 20.58
CA THR A 205 27.12 -21.91 19.81
C THR A 205 27.35 -22.37 18.38
N PHE A 206 26.33 -22.96 17.78
CA PHE A 206 26.36 -23.49 16.42
C PHE A 206 25.08 -23.07 15.69
N ASN A 207 25.20 -22.73 14.41
CA ASN A 207 24.05 -22.66 13.52
C ASN A 207 23.62 -24.09 13.17
N LEU A 208 22.33 -24.39 13.28
CA LEU A 208 21.74 -25.66 12.84
C LEU A 208 21.21 -25.50 11.43
N LEU A 209 21.80 -26.23 10.50
CA LEU A 209 21.47 -26.23 9.08
C LEU A 209 20.69 -27.50 8.74
N ALA A 210 19.55 -27.36 8.07
CA ALA A 210 18.68 -28.46 7.66
C ALA A 210 18.90 -28.80 6.18
N GLU A 211 19.48 -29.97 5.94
CA GLU A 211 19.70 -30.53 4.60
C GLU A 211 18.58 -31.52 4.28
N THR A 212 18.00 -31.42 3.08
CA THR A 212 16.97 -32.37 2.64
C THR A 212 17.66 -33.58 2.00
N THR A 213 17.42 -34.78 2.51
CA THR A 213 17.76 -36.02 1.80
C THR A 213 16.65 -36.33 0.80
N ALA A 214 17.00 -36.82 -0.41
CA ALA A 214 16.09 -36.97 -1.56
C ALA A 214 14.98 -38.04 -1.39
N GLN A 215 14.58 -38.36 -0.16
CA GLN A 215 13.54 -39.32 0.14
C GLN A 215 12.24 -38.58 0.41
N GLU A 216 11.28 -38.75 -0.51
CA GLU A 216 9.92 -38.26 -0.38
C GLU A 216 9.31 -38.72 0.96
N ALA A 217 9.00 -37.75 1.82
CA ALA A 217 8.29 -38.01 3.08
C ALA A 217 6.85 -38.46 2.77
N GLY A 218 6.68 -39.77 2.65
CA GLY A 218 5.40 -40.46 2.64
C GLY A 218 4.71 -40.38 4.00
N GLN A 219 3.74 -39.46 4.08
CA GLN A 219 2.42 -39.57 4.71
C GLN A 219 2.23 -40.70 5.76
N ASP A 220 2.24 -40.31 7.03
CA ASP A 220 1.47 -40.99 8.08
C ASP A 220 0.75 -39.94 8.95
N ALA A 221 -0.08 -39.12 8.30
CA ALA A 221 -1.05 -38.30 9.03
C ALA A 221 -2.21 -39.20 9.46
N ALA A 222 -2.64 -39.10 10.72
CA ALA A 222 -3.77 -39.87 11.23
C ALA A 222 -5.02 -39.66 10.34
N ARG A 223 -5.62 -40.76 9.87
CA ARG A 223 -6.70 -40.76 8.86
C ARG A 223 -7.97 -39.98 9.29
N GLY A 224 -8.19 -39.85 10.60
CA GLY A 224 -9.33 -39.13 11.19
C GLY A 224 -9.27 -37.61 10.97
N PRO A 225 -8.28 -36.90 11.56
CA PRO A 225 -8.10 -35.46 11.38
C PRO A 225 -8.06 -35.00 9.91
N VAL A 226 -7.41 -35.78 9.04
CA VAL A 226 -7.36 -35.50 7.59
C VAL A 226 -8.75 -35.46 6.96
N THR A 227 -9.60 -36.44 7.28
CA THR A 227 -10.95 -36.55 6.71
C THR A 227 -11.84 -35.40 7.19
N GLU A 228 -11.72 -35.02 8.46
CA GLU A 228 -12.48 -33.91 9.03
C GLU A 228 -12.00 -32.56 8.47
N ALA A 229 -10.69 -32.36 8.35
CA ALA A 229 -10.11 -31.19 7.70
C ALA A 229 -10.56 -31.06 6.24
N ALA A 230 -10.57 -32.17 5.48
CA ALA A 230 -11.04 -32.18 4.09
C ALA A 230 -12.52 -31.75 3.98
N ARG A 231 -13.38 -32.22 4.90
CA ARG A 231 -14.79 -31.81 4.95
C ARG A 231 -14.92 -30.31 5.20
N HIS A 232 -14.13 -29.75 6.12
CA HIS A 232 -14.15 -28.32 6.41
C HIS A 232 -13.59 -27.47 5.26
N LEU A 233 -12.56 -27.94 4.54
CA LEU A 233 -12.09 -27.31 3.31
C LEU A 233 -13.19 -27.27 2.23
N THR A 234 -13.84 -28.40 1.96
CA THR A 234 -14.95 -28.44 0.99
C THR A 234 -16.08 -27.50 1.40
N GLU A 235 -16.43 -27.46 2.68
CA GLU A 235 -17.46 -26.57 3.19
C GLU A 235 -17.09 -25.09 3.04
N HIS A 236 -15.83 -24.73 3.30
CA HIS A 236 -15.30 -23.37 3.14
C HIS A 236 -15.47 -22.85 1.70
N PHE A 237 -15.16 -23.68 0.70
CA PHE A 237 -15.23 -23.26 -0.71
C PHE A 237 -16.63 -23.35 -1.35
N THR A 238 -17.60 -23.96 -0.68
CA THR A 238 -18.96 -24.19 -1.22
C THR A 238 -20.05 -23.42 -0.49
N ARG A 239 -19.79 -22.90 0.72
CA ARG A 239 -20.76 -22.11 1.47
C ARG A 239 -20.46 -20.61 1.36
N PRO A 240 -21.49 -19.76 1.24
CA PRO A 240 -21.34 -18.31 1.37
C PRO A 240 -20.64 -17.94 2.68
N ALA A 241 -19.72 -16.98 2.61
CA ALA A 241 -19.07 -16.43 3.80
C ALA A 241 -20.00 -15.41 4.50
N ALA A 242 -19.80 -15.21 5.79
CA ALA A 242 -20.44 -14.11 6.51
C ALA A 242 -19.62 -12.83 6.34
N SER A 243 -20.28 -11.66 6.32
CA SER A 243 -19.61 -10.36 6.45
C SER A 243 -19.11 -10.14 7.89
N ARG A 244 -17.99 -9.42 8.06
CA ARG A 244 -17.35 -9.13 9.36
C ARG A 244 -18.26 -8.32 10.28
N TYR A 245 -18.90 -7.30 9.71
CA TYR A 245 -19.68 -6.30 10.44
C TYR A 245 -21.19 -6.45 10.25
N GLY A 246 -21.66 -7.63 9.82
CA GLY A 246 -23.06 -8.02 10.01
C GLY A 246 -24.06 -7.69 8.89
N ASP A 247 -23.62 -7.34 7.68
CA ASP A 247 -24.52 -7.14 6.53
C ASP A 247 -24.27 -8.17 5.42
N GLY A 248 -25.15 -9.18 5.35
CA GLY A 248 -25.27 -10.08 4.20
C GLY A 248 -24.35 -11.30 4.17
N LEU A 249 -24.70 -12.21 3.25
CA LEU A 249 -23.85 -13.33 2.85
C LEU A 249 -23.00 -12.89 1.66
N LEU A 250 -21.70 -13.17 1.73
CA LEU A 250 -20.74 -12.98 0.65
C LEU A 250 -20.68 -14.24 -0.21
N ASP A 251 -20.12 -14.12 -1.42
CA ASP A 251 -19.83 -15.28 -2.26
C ASP A 251 -18.89 -16.26 -1.54
N PRO A 252 -18.90 -17.55 -1.91
CA PRO A 252 -17.96 -18.52 -1.36
C PRO A 252 -16.50 -18.06 -1.57
N PRO A 253 -15.65 -18.13 -0.53
CA PRO A 253 -14.23 -17.78 -0.58
C PRO A 253 -13.50 -18.34 -1.81
N ASN A 254 -12.60 -17.55 -2.40
CA ASN A 254 -11.79 -18.00 -3.52
C ASN A 254 -10.61 -18.86 -3.04
N ARG A 255 -10.08 -18.52 -1.85
CA ARG A 255 -8.94 -19.18 -1.21
C ARG A 255 -9.16 -19.40 0.29
N LEU A 256 -8.25 -20.13 0.89
CA LEU A 256 -8.06 -20.21 2.33
C LEU A 256 -6.58 -19.96 2.63
N VAL A 257 -6.30 -19.05 3.55
CA VAL A 257 -4.96 -18.74 4.05
C VAL A 257 -4.87 -19.23 5.49
N PHE A 258 -4.09 -20.29 5.71
CA PHE A 258 -3.80 -20.81 7.04
C PHE A 258 -2.45 -20.28 7.53
N LEU A 259 -2.45 -19.40 8.54
CA LEU A 259 -1.22 -18.80 9.07
C LEU A 259 -0.46 -19.81 9.95
N LEU A 260 0.84 -19.90 9.72
CA LEU A 260 1.81 -20.76 10.41
C LEU A 260 2.40 -20.06 11.62
N ASP A 261 2.86 -20.83 12.60
CA ASP A 261 3.24 -20.32 13.93
C ASP A 261 4.69 -19.83 13.96
N HIS A 262 5.58 -20.42 13.15
CA HIS A 262 6.97 -19.99 13.04
C HIS A 262 7.17 -18.90 11.98
N GLU A 263 8.25 -18.14 12.14
CA GLU A 263 8.74 -17.21 11.13
C GLU A 263 9.68 -17.91 10.15
N TYR A 264 9.62 -17.48 8.88
CA TYR A 264 10.42 -18.03 7.79
C TYR A 264 10.92 -16.94 6.87
N THR A 265 12.12 -17.11 6.35
CA THR A 265 12.65 -16.32 5.24
C THR A 265 12.14 -16.85 3.90
N GLN A 266 12.14 -16.02 2.84
CA GLN A 266 11.78 -16.44 1.48
C GLN A 266 12.56 -17.68 1.02
N ARG A 267 13.84 -17.76 1.42
CA ARG A 267 14.74 -18.85 1.03
C ARG A 267 14.64 -20.06 1.96
N GLY A 268 14.25 -19.87 3.22
CA GLY A 268 14.04 -20.95 4.19
C GLY A 268 12.69 -21.65 4.04
N LEU A 269 11.66 -20.94 3.56
CA LEU A 269 10.29 -21.45 3.45
C LEU A 269 10.18 -22.57 2.40
N SER A 270 10.00 -23.80 2.85
CA SER A 270 9.83 -24.98 1.98
C SER A 270 9.15 -26.12 2.73
N TRP A 271 8.46 -26.99 2.01
CA TRP A 271 7.70 -28.10 2.61
C TRP A 271 8.54 -29.05 3.47
N SER A 272 9.84 -29.21 3.18
CA SER A 272 10.75 -30.10 3.93
C SER A 272 11.41 -29.43 5.15
N ARG A 273 11.25 -28.11 5.32
CA ARG A 273 11.91 -27.34 6.40
C ARG A 273 10.93 -26.59 7.30
N LEU A 274 9.64 -26.93 7.24
CA LEU A 274 8.67 -26.41 8.19
C LEU A 274 9.04 -26.86 9.62
N LYS A 275 8.94 -25.91 10.56
CA LYS A 275 9.39 -26.00 11.94
C LYS A 275 8.25 -26.51 12.83
N GLY A 276 8.53 -27.49 13.68
CA GLY A 276 7.62 -28.03 14.71
C GLY A 276 6.17 -28.25 14.26
N ALA A 277 5.24 -27.53 14.89
CA ALA A 277 3.81 -27.66 14.65
C ALA A 277 3.42 -27.37 13.19
N ASP A 278 4.13 -26.47 12.50
CA ASP A 278 3.84 -26.11 11.11
C ASP A 278 4.03 -27.29 10.16
N ALA A 279 5.03 -28.15 10.41
CA ALA A 279 5.21 -29.37 9.64
C ALA A 279 4.01 -30.32 9.80
N THR A 280 3.44 -30.37 11.02
CA THR A 280 2.25 -31.18 11.33
C THR A 280 1.00 -30.61 10.66
N TYR A 281 0.80 -29.29 10.74
CA TYR A 281 -0.29 -28.60 10.06
C TYR A 281 -0.21 -28.80 8.54
N ALA A 282 0.97 -28.61 7.95
CA ALA A 282 1.20 -28.78 6.53
C ALA A 282 0.96 -30.22 6.05
N ALA A 283 1.45 -31.23 6.78
CA ALA A 283 1.20 -32.61 6.42
C ALA A 283 -0.31 -32.93 6.39
N THR A 284 -1.05 -32.47 7.40
CA THR A 284 -2.50 -32.68 7.52
C THR A 284 -3.26 -31.92 6.43
N LEU A 285 -2.96 -30.62 6.24
CA LEU A 285 -3.61 -29.78 5.24
C LEU A 285 -3.33 -30.25 3.82
N ARG A 286 -2.10 -30.69 3.49
CA ARG A 286 -1.79 -31.23 2.16
C ARG A 286 -2.54 -32.53 1.90
N ALA A 287 -2.66 -33.41 2.89
CA ALA A 287 -3.46 -34.64 2.74
C ALA A 287 -4.96 -34.31 2.57
N ALA A 288 -5.48 -33.38 3.36
CA ALA A 288 -6.87 -32.92 3.29
C ALA A 288 -7.18 -32.22 1.95
N ALA A 289 -6.26 -31.39 1.46
CA ALA A 289 -6.35 -30.70 0.18
C ALA A 289 -6.45 -31.71 -0.98
N ARG A 290 -5.61 -32.75 -0.99
CA ARG A 290 -5.70 -33.83 -1.99
C ARG A 290 -7.07 -34.51 -1.99
N GLN A 291 -7.63 -34.77 -0.80
CA GLN A 291 -8.96 -35.38 -0.66
C GLN A 291 -10.09 -34.43 -1.09
N ALA A 292 -9.96 -33.13 -0.84
CA ALA A 292 -10.93 -32.10 -1.19
C ALA A 292 -10.79 -31.57 -2.63
N GLY A 293 -9.82 -32.06 -3.42
CA GLY A 293 -9.56 -31.57 -4.78
C GLY A 293 -8.95 -30.17 -4.84
N CYS A 294 -8.21 -29.78 -3.80
CA CYS A 294 -7.54 -28.50 -3.68
C CYS A 294 -6.04 -28.59 -4.01
N GLU A 295 -5.48 -27.46 -4.42
CA GLU A 295 -4.04 -27.20 -4.47
C GLU A 295 -3.61 -26.42 -3.22
N ALA A 296 -2.31 -26.47 -2.91
CA ALA A 296 -1.74 -25.76 -1.77
C ALA A 296 -0.34 -25.25 -2.12
N VAL A 297 -0.06 -24.01 -1.74
CA VAL A 297 1.25 -23.36 -1.82
C VAL A 297 1.66 -22.81 -0.46
N LEU A 298 2.95 -22.57 -0.27
CA LEU A 298 3.47 -21.80 0.86
C LEU A 298 3.56 -20.32 0.50
N ALA A 299 3.31 -19.44 1.46
CA ALA A 299 3.40 -17.99 1.31
C ALA A 299 4.01 -17.32 2.55
N LEU A 300 4.51 -16.10 2.38
CA LEU A 300 4.80 -15.18 3.47
C LEU A 300 3.68 -14.16 3.58
N ALA A 301 3.31 -13.84 4.81
CA ALA A 301 2.24 -12.95 5.18
C ALA A 301 2.74 -11.88 6.15
N GLU A 302 2.40 -10.64 5.87
CA GLU A 302 2.49 -9.52 6.79
C GLU A 302 1.11 -9.34 7.43
N VAL A 303 1.08 -9.30 8.76
CA VAL A 303 -0.16 -9.12 9.52
C VAL A 303 -0.03 -7.87 10.36
N LYS A 304 -0.95 -6.94 10.21
CA LYS A 304 -1.12 -5.77 11.08
C LYS A 304 -2.43 -5.94 11.85
N GLU A 305 -2.37 -5.88 13.17
CA GLU A 305 -3.56 -5.81 14.03
C GLU A 305 -3.60 -4.47 14.73
N THR A 306 -4.77 -3.84 14.77
CA THR A 306 -5.06 -2.63 15.53
C THR A 306 -5.99 -2.98 16.68
N TRP A 307 -5.53 -2.77 17.91
CA TRP A 307 -6.26 -3.09 19.12
C TRP A 307 -6.66 -1.83 19.89
N ASP A 308 -7.83 -1.84 20.50
CA ASP A 308 -8.14 -0.98 21.64
C ASP A 308 -7.30 -1.46 22.84
N ALA A 309 -6.51 -0.57 23.43
CA ALA A 309 -5.56 -0.93 24.48
C ALA A 309 -5.38 0.19 25.51
N TYR A 310 -5.16 -0.19 26.77
CA TYR A 310 -4.90 0.76 27.87
C TYR A 310 -3.55 0.48 28.52
N PRO A 311 -2.82 1.50 29.03
CA PRO A 311 -1.69 1.29 29.92
C PRO A 311 -2.11 0.41 31.11
N ALA A 312 -1.32 -0.60 31.43
CA ALA A 312 -1.65 -1.62 32.43
C ALA A 312 -1.71 -1.08 33.87
N ASP A 313 -1.22 0.14 34.08
CA ASP A 313 -1.20 0.88 35.34
C ASP A 313 -2.33 1.92 35.47
N GLU A 314 -3.14 2.14 34.44
CA GLU A 314 -4.34 3.00 34.49
C GLU A 314 -5.62 2.16 34.64
N ASP A 315 -6.37 2.40 35.72
CA ASP A 315 -7.65 1.74 35.96
C ASP A 315 -8.69 2.25 34.94
N PRO A 316 -9.30 1.40 34.08
CA PRO A 316 -10.21 1.84 33.01
C PRO A 316 -11.48 2.55 33.53
N TRP A 317 -11.73 2.51 34.84
CA TRP A 317 -12.90 3.08 35.51
C TRP A 317 -12.54 3.94 36.72
N GLY A 318 -11.40 4.63 36.69
CA GLY A 318 -11.00 5.62 37.69
C GLY A 318 -11.87 6.90 37.67
N ASP A 319 -13.01 6.82 38.35
CA ASP A 319 -13.84 7.89 38.94
C ASP A 319 -13.93 9.25 38.19
N ASP A 320 -15.07 9.42 37.53
CA ASP A 320 -15.72 10.71 37.27
C ASP A 320 -15.65 11.61 38.53
N HIS A 321 -14.96 12.75 38.44
CA HIS A 321 -15.35 14.08 38.94
C HIS A 321 -14.11 14.94 39.18
N ASP A 322 -13.85 15.88 38.26
CA ASP A 322 -13.71 17.32 38.57
C ASP A 322 -13.23 18.07 37.32
N TYR A 323 -14.14 18.35 36.38
CA TYR A 323 -13.94 19.40 35.39
C TYR A 323 -14.38 20.73 35.99
N TYR A 324 -13.42 21.50 36.52
CA TYR A 324 -13.35 22.97 36.41
C TYR A 324 -12.01 23.42 36.99
N ASP A 325 -10.97 23.55 36.16
CA ASP A 325 -10.24 24.81 36.14
C ASP A 325 -9.51 24.98 34.80
N GLU A 326 -9.75 26.14 34.20
CA GLU A 326 -9.10 26.64 33.00
C GLU A 326 -7.69 27.09 33.36
N GLU A 327 -6.65 26.39 32.92
CA GLU A 327 -5.38 27.05 32.58
C GLU A 327 -4.80 26.44 31.29
N GLU A 328 -4.59 27.31 30.30
CA GLU A 328 -3.81 27.06 29.10
C GLU A 328 -2.40 26.58 29.51
N SER A 329 -2.20 25.27 29.52
CA SER A 329 -0.87 24.66 29.52
C SER A 329 -0.46 24.43 28.07
N GLU A 330 0.66 25.03 27.69
CA GLU A 330 1.35 24.76 26.44
C GLU A 330 1.49 23.24 26.25
N ALA A 331 1.26 22.77 25.03
CA ALA A 331 1.49 21.40 24.64
C ALA A 331 2.98 21.09 24.84
N GLU A 332 3.33 20.52 25.99
CA GLU A 332 4.57 19.78 26.15
C GLU A 332 4.45 18.56 25.24
N ASP A 333 5.36 18.50 24.27
CA ASP A 333 5.56 17.38 23.38
C ASP A 333 5.48 16.09 24.21
N ALA A 334 4.50 15.24 23.91
CA ALA A 334 4.39 13.92 24.51
C ALA A 334 5.71 13.20 24.24
N GLU A 335 6.57 13.11 25.25
CA GLU A 335 7.77 12.30 25.20
C GLU A 335 7.32 10.88 24.82
N GLU A 336 7.82 10.37 23.68
CA GLU A 336 7.75 8.97 23.28
C GLU A 336 8.18 8.11 24.47
N THR A 337 7.20 7.71 25.28
CA THR A 337 7.45 6.91 26.46
C THR A 337 7.70 5.52 25.93
N SER A 338 8.98 5.13 25.90
CA SER A 338 9.44 3.81 25.49
C SER A 338 8.96 2.75 26.51
N GLY A 339 7.67 2.47 26.54
CA GLY A 339 7.09 1.35 27.27
C GLY A 339 7.49 0.02 26.63
N ASP A 340 7.49 -1.07 27.39
CA ASP A 340 7.57 -2.42 26.82
C ASP A 340 6.15 -2.85 26.37
N LEU A 341 6.05 -3.80 25.45
CA LEU A 341 4.75 -4.36 25.00
C LEU A 341 3.90 -4.88 26.17
N GLY A 342 4.54 -5.29 27.26
CA GLY A 342 3.87 -5.79 28.47
C GLY A 342 3.18 -4.71 29.30
N ASP A 343 3.43 -3.43 29.00
CA ASP A 343 2.85 -2.29 29.71
C ASP A 343 1.45 -1.93 29.19
N TYR A 344 0.94 -2.62 28.18
CA TYR A 344 -0.38 -2.36 27.58
C TYR A 344 -1.29 -3.59 27.67
N GLN A 345 -2.54 -3.38 28.12
CA GLN A 345 -3.57 -4.40 28.14
C GLN A 345 -4.49 -4.27 26.92
N LEU A 346 -4.52 -5.32 26.10
CA LEU A 346 -5.42 -5.41 24.94
C LEU A 346 -6.86 -5.66 25.38
N ASN A 347 -7.81 -4.96 24.75
CA ASN A 347 -9.23 -5.12 24.98
C ASN A 347 -9.93 -5.75 23.75
N GLU A 348 -10.26 -4.95 22.74
CA GLU A 348 -10.96 -5.40 21.53
C GLU A 348 -10.10 -5.19 20.27
N LEU A 349 -10.13 -6.17 19.37
CA LEU A 349 -9.51 -6.05 18.05
C LEU A 349 -10.38 -5.14 17.19
N VAL A 350 -9.87 -3.95 16.86
CA VAL A 350 -10.57 -2.96 16.04
C VAL A 350 -10.48 -3.36 14.58
N ASP A 351 -9.27 -3.65 14.11
CA ASP A 351 -9.03 -4.06 12.73
C ASP A 351 -7.86 -5.05 12.59
N ASP A 352 -7.88 -5.82 11.51
CA ASP A 352 -6.77 -6.67 11.08
C ASP A 352 -6.57 -6.61 9.56
N GLU A 353 -5.33 -6.38 9.15
CA GLU A 353 -4.92 -6.37 7.76
C GLU A 353 -3.90 -7.48 7.54
N ILE A 354 -4.17 -8.34 6.56
CA ILE A 354 -3.27 -9.43 6.20
C ILE A 354 -2.92 -9.29 4.73
N THR A 355 -1.64 -9.22 4.41
CA THR A 355 -1.16 -9.15 3.03
C THR A 355 -0.15 -10.25 2.77
N LEU A 356 -0.36 -11.05 1.71
CA LEU A 356 0.67 -11.96 1.22
C LEU A 356 1.66 -11.17 0.37
N SER A 357 2.95 -11.30 0.71
CA SER A 357 4.05 -10.58 0.04
C SER A 357 4.88 -11.48 -0.89
N TRP A 358 4.78 -12.80 -0.72
CA TRP A 358 5.53 -13.78 -1.52
C TRP A 358 4.88 -15.16 -1.43
N TRP A 359 4.94 -15.97 -2.50
CA TRP A 359 4.53 -17.38 -2.43
C TRP A 359 5.34 -18.31 -3.34
N THR A 360 5.26 -19.61 -3.06
CA THR A 360 5.82 -20.67 -3.90
C THR A 360 4.95 -20.98 -5.10
N THR A 361 5.58 -21.40 -6.21
CA THR A 361 4.86 -21.98 -7.35
C THR A 361 4.19 -23.30 -6.94
N PRO A 362 3.10 -23.74 -7.60
CA PRO A 362 2.39 -24.99 -7.25
C PRO A 362 3.26 -26.26 -7.29
N ASP A 363 4.32 -26.27 -8.11
CA ASP A 363 5.31 -27.35 -8.20
C ASP A 363 6.44 -27.22 -7.14
N ALA A 364 6.42 -26.15 -6.33
CA ALA A 364 7.38 -25.82 -5.30
C ALA A 364 8.84 -25.73 -5.78
N THR A 365 9.05 -25.40 -7.07
CA THR A 365 10.39 -25.27 -7.66
C THR A 365 10.95 -23.86 -7.57
N ALA A 366 10.08 -22.85 -7.46
CA ALA A 366 10.43 -21.45 -7.33
C ALA A 366 9.41 -20.74 -6.42
N GLY A 367 9.62 -19.45 -6.21
CA GLY A 367 8.58 -18.57 -5.70
C GLY A 367 8.70 -17.17 -6.28
N GLU A 368 7.63 -16.41 -6.13
CA GLU A 368 7.41 -15.13 -6.77
C GLU A 368 6.85 -14.13 -5.76
N PRO A 369 7.26 -12.84 -5.85
CA PRO A 369 6.67 -11.78 -5.04
C PRO A 369 5.22 -11.56 -5.46
N VAL A 370 4.37 -11.26 -4.48
CA VAL A 370 2.96 -10.93 -4.71
C VAL A 370 2.56 -9.76 -3.81
N THR A 371 1.45 -9.11 -4.12
CA THR A 371 0.83 -8.16 -3.19
C THR A 371 -0.65 -8.46 -3.17
N LEU A 372 -1.05 -9.31 -2.24
CA LEU A 372 -2.40 -9.81 -2.14
C LEU A 372 -2.98 -9.56 -0.74
N PRO A 373 -3.85 -8.54 -0.60
CA PRO A 373 -4.66 -8.39 0.59
C PRO A 373 -5.55 -9.63 0.77
N VAL A 374 -5.65 -10.14 2.00
CA VAL A 374 -6.44 -11.31 2.32
C VAL A 374 -7.58 -10.90 3.23
N SER A 375 -8.80 -11.23 2.82
CA SER A 375 -9.98 -10.94 3.63
C SER A 375 -10.02 -11.81 4.89
N TRP A 376 -10.53 -11.23 5.99
CA TRP A 376 -10.76 -11.93 7.27
C TRP A 376 -11.52 -13.27 7.11
N HIS A 377 -12.40 -13.37 6.11
CA HIS A 377 -13.22 -14.54 5.90
C HIS A 377 -12.49 -15.68 5.17
N GLU A 378 -11.28 -15.43 4.68
CA GLU A 378 -10.40 -16.39 4.03
C GLU A 378 -9.22 -16.79 4.92
N THR A 379 -9.03 -16.16 6.09
CA THR A 379 -7.89 -16.40 6.99
C THR A 379 -8.28 -17.22 8.22
N CYS A 380 -7.38 -18.09 8.67
CA CYS A 380 -7.45 -18.73 9.98
C CYS A 380 -6.07 -19.19 10.45
N SER A 381 -5.94 -19.46 11.75
CA SER A 381 -4.72 -20.00 12.35
C SER A 381 -5.05 -20.88 13.54
N ALA A 382 -4.19 -21.85 13.86
CA ALA A 382 -4.32 -22.62 15.10
C ALA A 382 -3.90 -21.77 16.32
N THR A 383 -2.82 -20.99 16.17
CA THR A 383 -2.32 -20.06 17.18
C THR A 383 -2.71 -18.62 16.85
N PRO A 384 -3.41 -17.90 17.75
CA PRO A 384 -3.74 -16.49 17.54
C PRO A 384 -2.50 -15.60 17.66
N ASN A 385 -2.48 -14.47 16.94
CA ASN A 385 -1.34 -13.54 16.93
C ASN A 385 -1.03 -12.96 18.32
N SER A 386 -2.01 -12.87 19.21
CA SER A 386 -1.82 -12.45 20.60
C SER A 386 -0.88 -13.34 21.42
N ARG A 387 -0.64 -14.58 20.98
CA ARG A 387 0.38 -15.49 21.57
C ARG A 387 1.75 -15.38 20.90
N LEU A 388 1.84 -14.64 19.81
CA LEU A 388 3.09 -14.40 19.09
C LEU A 388 3.66 -13.04 19.52
N THR A 389 4.96 -12.87 19.33
CA THR A 389 5.61 -11.58 19.57
C THR A 389 5.57 -10.77 18.29
N PRO A 390 5.02 -9.56 18.28
CA PRO A 390 5.07 -8.70 17.10
C PRO A 390 6.52 -8.23 16.87
N HIS A 391 6.92 -8.10 15.61
CA HIS A 391 8.25 -7.59 15.26
C HIS A 391 8.32 -6.07 15.38
N HIS A 392 7.17 -5.41 15.28
CA HIS A 392 7.01 -3.97 15.42
C HIS A 392 5.66 -3.68 16.10
N TRP A 393 5.60 -2.58 16.84
CA TRP A 393 4.37 -2.12 17.48
C TRP A 393 4.45 -0.62 17.73
N GLU A 394 3.30 0.04 17.75
CA GLU A 394 3.16 1.47 17.97
C GLU A 394 1.92 1.69 18.83
N TYR A 395 2.06 2.50 19.88
CA TYR A 395 0.95 2.92 20.71
C TYR A 395 0.59 4.35 20.38
N GLU A 396 -0.69 4.60 20.16
CA GLU A 396 -1.24 5.94 19.95
C GLU A 396 -2.28 6.20 21.05
N GLY A 397 -2.03 7.23 21.86
CA GLY A 397 -2.94 7.66 22.92
C GLY A 397 -4.22 8.30 22.37
N TYR A 398 -5.07 8.81 23.27
CA TYR A 398 -6.40 9.33 22.93
C TYR A 398 -6.38 10.45 21.87
N MET A 399 -6.87 10.15 20.66
CA MET A 399 -6.96 11.07 19.51
C MET A 399 -8.41 11.55 19.26
N GLY A 400 -9.19 11.79 20.32
CA GLY A 400 -10.58 12.28 20.22
C GLY A 400 -11.60 11.17 19.96
N ASN A 401 -12.12 11.03 18.74
CA ASN A 401 -13.15 10.01 18.44
C ASN A 401 -12.61 8.58 18.39
N TYR A 402 -11.28 8.42 18.30
CA TYR A 402 -10.59 7.15 18.41
C TYR A 402 -10.07 7.01 19.85
N GLY A 403 -10.36 5.88 20.48
CA GLY A 403 -9.77 5.51 21.77
C GLY A 403 -8.27 5.22 21.65
N ASN A 404 -7.64 4.84 22.75
CA ASN A 404 -6.23 4.45 22.76
C ASN A 404 -6.04 3.19 21.88
N THR A 405 -5.12 3.26 20.92
CA THR A 405 -4.86 2.14 20.00
C THR A 405 -3.44 1.62 20.11
N LEU A 406 -3.29 0.31 20.02
CA LEU A 406 -2.00 -0.37 19.90
C LEU A 406 -1.97 -1.14 18.58
N ASP A 407 -1.15 -0.66 17.65
CA ASP A 407 -0.84 -1.36 16.40
C ASP A 407 0.27 -2.38 16.64
N ARG A 408 0.08 -3.59 16.12
CA ARG A 408 1.01 -4.73 16.25
C ARG A 408 1.23 -5.36 14.89
N TRP A 409 2.49 -5.44 14.46
CA TRP A 409 2.86 -6.06 13.20
C TRP A 409 3.58 -7.39 13.40
N TYR A 410 3.22 -8.38 12.60
CA TYR A 410 3.76 -9.74 12.65
C TYR A 410 4.22 -10.19 11.27
N HIS A 411 5.32 -10.93 11.25
CA HIS A 411 5.68 -11.74 10.10
C HIS A 411 5.19 -13.16 10.34
N ARG A 412 4.43 -13.72 9.40
CA ARG A 412 3.99 -15.12 9.46
C ARG A 412 4.23 -15.78 8.11
N ALA A 413 4.51 -17.08 8.12
CA ALA A 413 4.28 -17.86 6.91
C ALA A 413 2.82 -18.32 6.85
N ALA A 414 2.39 -18.79 5.69
CA ALA A 414 1.05 -19.31 5.48
C ALA A 414 1.04 -20.49 4.51
N ILE A 415 0.02 -21.33 4.63
CA ILE A 415 -0.39 -22.27 3.59
C ILE A 415 -1.61 -21.68 2.92
N VAL A 416 -1.51 -21.43 1.61
CA VAL A 416 -2.63 -20.93 0.80
C VAL A 416 -3.23 -22.10 0.04
N LEU A 417 -4.54 -22.30 0.15
CA LEU A 417 -5.28 -23.38 -0.48
C LEU A 417 -6.41 -22.86 -1.36
N TRP A 418 -6.67 -23.53 -2.47
CA TRP A 418 -7.82 -23.27 -3.34
C TRP A 418 -8.26 -24.54 -4.08
N PRO A 419 -9.53 -24.67 -4.48
CA PRO A 419 -9.97 -25.72 -5.40
C PRO A 419 -9.17 -25.66 -6.71
N ARG A 420 -8.82 -26.81 -7.30
CA ARG A 420 -8.04 -26.87 -8.58
C ARG A 420 -8.69 -26.07 -9.71
N GLU A 421 -10.01 -26.10 -9.78
CA GLU A 421 -10.80 -25.33 -10.75
C GLU A 421 -10.71 -23.80 -10.57
N ARG A 422 -10.27 -23.33 -9.39
CA ARG A 422 -10.05 -21.91 -9.06
C ARG A 422 -8.58 -21.51 -9.02
N ALA A 423 -7.66 -22.40 -9.44
CA ALA A 423 -6.22 -22.11 -9.39
C ALA A 423 -5.80 -20.90 -10.23
N PHE A 424 -6.47 -20.65 -11.35
CA PHE A 424 -6.22 -19.46 -12.15
C PHE A 424 -6.72 -18.17 -11.45
N PRO A 425 -8.01 -18.01 -11.11
CA PRO A 425 -8.48 -16.77 -10.48
C PRO A 425 -7.82 -16.49 -9.13
N ALA A 426 -7.50 -17.52 -8.32
CA ALA A 426 -6.77 -17.33 -7.07
C ALA A 426 -5.38 -16.69 -7.29
N ARG A 427 -4.65 -17.12 -8.32
CA ARG A 427 -3.33 -16.55 -8.68
C ARG A 427 -3.46 -15.19 -9.38
N ALA A 428 -4.47 -15.05 -10.22
CA ALA A 428 -4.69 -13.83 -10.99
C ALA A 428 -5.05 -12.62 -10.14
N GLU A 429 -5.62 -12.80 -8.95
CA GLU A 429 -5.85 -11.70 -8.01
C GLU A 429 -4.54 -11.19 -7.38
N ALA A 430 -3.53 -12.05 -7.26
CA ALA A 430 -2.22 -11.69 -6.70
C ALA A 430 -1.28 -11.07 -7.73
N ASP A 431 -1.36 -11.52 -9.00
CA ASP A 431 -0.69 -10.89 -10.14
C ASP A 431 -1.63 -10.83 -11.37
N PRO A 432 -2.46 -9.78 -11.44
CA PRO A 432 -3.39 -9.56 -12.55
C PRO A 432 -2.69 -9.41 -13.91
N SER A 433 -1.49 -8.82 -13.93
CA SER A 433 -0.73 -8.57 -15.16
C SER A 433 -0.16 -9.85 -15.76
N ALA A 434 0.41 -10.73 -14.93
CA ALA A 434 0.85 -12.05 -15.37
C ALA A 434 -0.34 -12.91 -15.82
N ALA A 435 -1.47 -12.85 -15.13
CA ALA A 435 -2.67 -13.59 -15.51
C ALA A 435 -3.22 -13.16 -16.87
N LEU A 436 -3.29 -11.86 -17.15
CA LEU A 436 -3.67 -11.36 -18.48
C LEU A 436 -2.67 -11.79 -19.56
N THR A 437 -1.38 -11.81 -19.24
CA THR A 437 -0.36 -12.33 -20.16
C THR A 437 -0.55 -13.83 -20.45
N GLU A 438 -0.90 -14.64 -19.46
CA GLU A 438 -1.26 -16.06 -19.66
C GLU A 438 -2.48 -16.19 -20.58
N VAL A 439 -3.54 -15.43 -20.31
CA VAL A 439 -4.76 -15.41 -21.13
C VAL A 439 -4.45 -15.06 -22.58
N ARG A 440 -3.69 -13.98 -22.81
CA ARG A 440 -3.26 -13.55 -24.16
C ARG A 440 -2.45 -14.66 -24.85
N THR A 441 -1.46 -15.22 -24.15
CA THR A 441 -0.59 -16.27 -24.70
C THR A 441 -1.41 -17.51 -25.12
N ARG A 442 -2.42 -17.90 -24.33
CA ARG A 442 -3.31 -19.01 -24.71
C ARG A 442 -4.14 -18.69 -25.96
N ALA A 443 -4.68 -17.47 -26.05
CA ALA A 443 -5.43 -17.04 -27.23
C ALA A 443 -4.55 -17.03 -28.49
N GLU A 444 -3.33 -16.51 -28.39
CA GLU A 444 -2.35 -16.46 -29.49
C GLU A 444 -1.89 -17.85 -29.93
N ASN A 445 -1.79 -18.80 -29.00
CA ASN A 445 -1.50 -20.21 -29.29
C ASN A 445 -2.70 -21.00 -29.84
N GLY A 446 -3.85 -20.35 -30.04
CA GLY A 446 -5.05 -20.93 -30.67
C GLY A 446 -6.10 -21.48 -29.70
N ASP A 447 -5.86 -21.47 -28.39
CA ASP A 447 -6.86 -21.84 -27.36
C ASP A 447 -7.72 -20.63 -26.96
N VAL A 448 -8.50 -20.13 -27.91
CA VAL A 448 -9.34 -18.94 -27.71
C VAL A 448 -10.46 -19.21 -26.70
N GLN A 449 -11.05 -20.41 -26.71
CA GLN A 449 -12.12 -20.76 -25.77
C GLN A 449 -11.60 -20.87 -24.32
N GLY A 450 -10.44 -21.49 -24.12
CA GLY A 450 -9.78 -21.53 -22.82
C GLY A 450 -9.42 -20.12 -22.33
N ALA A 451 -8.85 -19.28 -23.20
CA ALA A 451 -8.55 -17.90 -22.87
C ALA A 451 -9.80 -17.10 -22.44
N ARG A 452 -10.94 -17.25 -23.14
CA ARG A 452 -12.21 -16.61 -22.76
C ARG A 452 -12.69 -17.09 -21.38
N ALA A 453 -12.61 -18.39 -21.10
CA ALA A 453 -13.02 -18.94 -19.82
C ALA A 453 -12.15 -18.41 -18.67
N LEU A 454 -10.83 -18.35 -18.86
CA LEU A 454 -9.90 -17.78 -17.89
C LEU A 454 -10.18 -16.28 -17.66
N ALA A 455 -10.32 -15.49 -18.72
CA ALA A 455 -10.63 -14.07 -18.61
C ALA A 455 -11.97 -13.80 -17.90
N ALA A 456 -13.00 -14.59 -18.20
CA ALA A 456 -14.30 -14.48 -17.53
C ALA A 456 -14.23 -14.79 -16.04
N SER A 457 -13.32 -15.69 -15.61
CA SER A 457 -13.12 -16.03 -14.21
C SER A 457 -12.53 -14.90 -13.35
N LEU A 458 -12.03 -13.82 -13.98
CA LEU A 458 -11.51 -12.64 -13.29
C LEU A 458 -12.63 -11.73 -12.74
N ALA A 459 -13.83 -11.81 -13.32
CA ALA A 459 -14.94 -10.89 -13.04
C ALA A 459 -15.29 -10.69 -11.55
N PRO A 460 -15.26 -11.73 -10.67
CA PRO A 460 -15.64 -11.56 -9.26
C PRO A 460 -14.74 -10.63 -8.46
N PHE A 461 -13.44 -10.56 -8.77
CA PHE A 461 -12.47 -9.75 -8.04
C PHE A 461 -11.92 -8.58 -8.87
N TRP A 462 -12.15 -8.54 -10.18
CA TRP A 462 -11.64 -7.47 -11.05
C TRP A 462 -11.89 -6.05 -10.51
N PRO A 463 -13.08 -5.71 -9.93
CA PRO A 463 -13.32 -4.38 -9.39
C PRO A 463 -12.46 -3.98 -8.19
N THR A 464 -11.88 -4.94 -7.45
CA THR A 464 -11.05 -4.68 -6.26
C THR A 464 -9.56 -4.55 -6.60
N VAL A 465 -9.16 -4.84 -7.83
CA VAL A 465 -7.78 -4.73 -8.30
C VAL A 465 -7.39 -3.25 -8.46
N THR A 466 -6.12 -2.93 -8.23
CA THR A 466 -5.56 -1.61 -8.54
C THR A 466 -5.38 -1.45 -10.06
N HIS A 467 -6.03 -0.44 -10.64
CA HIS A 467 -6.09 -0.22 -12.09
C HIS A 467 -5.08 0.82 -12.60
N ASP A 468 -3.80 0.46 -12.58
CA ASP A 468 -2.71 1.30 -13.11
C ASP A 468 -2.54 1.21 -14.64
N THR A 469 -1.57 1.94 -15.18
CA THR A 469 -1.28 2.01 -16.63
C THR A 469 -0.67 0.72 -17.18
N ASP A 470 0.12 0.00 -16.39
CA ASP A 470 0.77 -1.24 -16.84
C ASP A 470 -0.29 -2.35 -16.97
N LEU A 471 -1.18 -2.45 -15.99
CA LEU A 471 -2.32 -3.34 -16.04
C LEU A 471 -3.28 -2.99 -17.18
N PHE A 472 -3.49 -1.69 -17.45
CA PHE A 472 -4.29 -1.25 -18.60
C PHE A 472 -3.73 -1.77 -19.92
N THR A 473 -2.41 -1.69 -20.09
CA THR A 473 -1.72 -2.20 -21.29
C THR A 473 -2.00 -3.69 -21.48
N ALA A 474 -1.79 -4.49 -20.43
CA ALA A 474 -2.05 -5.92 -20.44
C ALA A 474 -3.53 -6.25 -20.72
N ALA A 475 -4.45 -5.48 -20.12
CA ALA A 475 -5.89 -5.67 -20.29
C ALA A 475 -6.34 -5.37 -21.72
N LEU A 476 -5.83 -4.30 -22.33
CA LEU A 476 -6.14 -3.90 -23.70
C LEU A 476 -5.60 -4.90 -24.73
N ASP A 477 -4.35 -5.34 -24.57
CA ASP A 477 -3.77 -6.36 -25.44
C ASP A 477 -4.55 -7.67 -25.37
N THR A 478 -4.94 -8.07 -24.14
CA THR A 478 -5.74 -9.28 -23.92
C THR A 478 -7.13 -9.12 -24.55
N ALA A 479 -7.82 -8.01 -24.30
CA ALA A 479 -9.11 -7.70 -24.90
C ALA A 479 -9.05 -7.71 -26.43
N ALA A 480 -7.93 -7.28 -27.04
CA ALA A 480 -7.74 -7.30 -28.48
C ALA A 480 -7.73 -8.72 -29.07
N VAL A 481 -7.40 -9.77 -28.30
CA VAL A 481 -7.26 -11.18 -28.77
C VAL A 481 -8.34 -12.17 -28.27
N LEU A 482 -9.17 -11.82 -27.26
CA LEU A 482 -10.22 -12.69 -26.69
C LEU A 482 -11.45 -13.09 -27.55
N ASP A 483 -12.05 -12.18 -28.33
CA ASP A 483 -13.30 -12.38 -29.10
C ASP A 483 -14.55 -12.54 -28.22
N ALA A 484 -14.54 -11.89 -27.07
CA ALA A 484 -15.64 -11.92 -26.13
C ALA A 484 -15.97 -10.47 -25.76
N PRO A 485 -16.98 -9.83 -26.39
CA PRO A 485 -17.24 -8.40 -26.21
C PRO A 485 -17.56 -8.06 -24.76
N ASP A 486 -18.35 -8.88 -24.07
CA ASP A 486 -18.73 -8.65 -22.67
C ASP A 486 -17.52 -8.79 -21.72
N THR A 487 -16.67 -9.79 -21.95
CA THR A 487 -15.43 -9.97 -21.17
C THR A 487 -14.42 -8.87 -21.44
N ALA A 488 -14.26 -8.45 -22.70
CA ALA A 488 -13.43 -7.31 -23.08
C ALA A 488 -13.94 -6.01 -22.43
N THR A 489 -15.26 -5.84 -22.33
CA THR A 489 -15.86 -4.71 -21.60
C THR A 489 -15.57 -4.79 -20.11
N MET A 490 -15.75 -5.95 -19.48
CA MET A 490 -15.45 -6.16 -18.06
C MET A 490 -13.99 -5.81 -17.74
N LEU A 491 -13.04 -6.24 -18.59
CA LEU A 491 -11.64 -5.93 -18.41
C LEU A 491 -11.34 -4.43 -18.52
N LEU A 492 -11.94 -3.73 -19.49
CA LEU A 492 -11.57 -2.36 -19.83
C LEU A 492 -12.37 -1.27 -19.11
N SER A 493 -13.57 -1.57 -18.61
CA SER A 493 -14.46 -0.56 -18.00
C SER A 493 -13.92 0.12 -16.74
N PRO A 494 -13.11 -0.52 -15.86
CA PRO A 494 -12.63 0.15 -14.66
C PRO A 494 -11.59 1.25 -14.92
N PHE A 495 -10.92 1.21 -16.07
CA PHE A 495 -9.90 2.19 -16.43
C PHE A 495 -10.50 3.53 -16.90
N GLY A 496 -9.67 4.57 -16.97
CA GLY A 496 -10.02 5.88 -17.50
C GLY A 496 -9.28 6.21 -18.80
N VAL A 497 -9.63 7.36 -19.39
CA VAL A 497 -8.93 7.85 -20.59
C VAL A 497 -7.46 8.20 -20.31
N ALA A 498 -7.12 8.54 -19.07
CA ALA A 498 -5.79 9.02 -18.69
C ALA A 498 -4.70 7.93 -18.81
N GLN A 499 -5.07 6.65 -18.74
CA GLN A 499 -4.16 5.53 -18.94
C GLN A 499 -3.79 5.31 -20.42
N LEU A 500 -4.50 5.94 -21.37
CA LEU A 500 -4.16 5.85 -22.79
C LEU A 500 -2.88 6.62 -23.11
N SER A 501 -2.09 6.07 -24.03
CA SER A 501 -0.86 6.64 -24.56
C SER A 501 -0.75 6.31 -26.04
N ALA A 502 0.21 6.89 -26.76
CA ALA A 502 0.43 6.58 -28.17
C ALA A 502 0.63 5.06 -28.43
N ALA A 503 1.28 4.36 -27.50
CA ALA A 503 1.53 2.91 -27.60
C ALA A 503 0.22 2.10 -27.67
N HIS A 504 -0.85 2.59 -27.05
CA HIS A 504 -2.15 1.93 -27.00
C HIS A 504 -2.97 2.10 -28.29
N GLY A 505 -2.54 2.93 -29.24
CA GLY A 505 -3.29 3.18 -30.47
C GLY A 505 -3.48 1.92 -31.33
N THR A 506 -2.44 1.11 -31.50
CA THR A 506 -2.52 -0.12 -32.32
C THR A 506 -3.39 -1.21 -31.67
N PRO A 507 -3.20 -1.57 -30.38
CA PRO A 507 -4.09 -2.50 -29.68
C PRO A 507 -5.55 -2.03 -29.65
N MET A 508 -5.79 -0.74 -29.41
CA MET A 508 -7.15 -0.17 -29.41
C MET A 508 -7.80 -0.25 -30.80
N ALA A 509 -7.04 0.04 -31.87
CA ALA A 509 -7.54 -0.13 -33.23
C ALA A 509 -7.89 -1.59 -33.55
N ALA A 510 -7.11 -2.56 -33.05
CA ALA A 510 -7.39 -3.98 -33.20
C ALA A 510 -8.68 -4.40 -32.47
N ALA A 511 -8.85 -3.98 -31.21
CA ALA A 511 -10.08 -4.21 -30.45
C ALA A 511 -11.30 -3.57 -31.14
N ALA A 512 -11.18 -2.33 -31.60
CA ALA A 512 -12.26 -1.62 -32.29
C ALA A 512 -12.68 -2.30 -33.60
N ARG A 513 -11.73 -2.81 -34.39
CA ARG A 513 -12.04 -3.61 -35.60
C ARG A 513 -12.76 -4.90 -35.26
N ARG A 514 -12.44 -5.50 -34.11
CA ARG A 514 -13.02 -6.78 -33.71
C ARG A 514 -14.44 -6.66 -33.23
N TYR A 515 -14.70 -5.72 -32.32
CA TYR A 515 -15.98 -5.61 -31.62
C TYR A 515 -16.93 -4.59 -32.27
N GLY A 516 -16.41 -3.77 -33.20
CA GLY A 516 -17.19 -2.82 -33.97
C GLY A 516 -17.51 -1.52 -33.25
N GLU A 517 -18.07 -0.57 -34.00
CA GLU A 517 -18.24 0.83 -33.58
C GLU A 517 -19.10 1.02 -32.33
N ARG A 518 -20.17 0.22 -32.18
CA ARG A 518 -21.06 0.31 -31.01
C ARG A 518 -20.33 -0.02 -29.71
N TRP A 519 -19.50 -1.07 -29.73
CA TRP A 519 -18.71 -1.47 -28.57
C TRP A 519 -17.65 -0.42 -28.26
N THR A 520 -16.91 0.04 -29.28
CA THR A 520 -15.89 1.10 -29.13
C THR A 520 -16.47 2.37 -28.51
N LYS A 521 -17.64 2.80 -28.99
CA LYS A 521 -18.34 3.96 -28.42
C LYS A 521 -18.71 3.73 -26.95
N GLY A 522 -19.16 2.53 -26.60
CA GLY A 522 -19.48 2.17 -25.22
C GLY A 522 -18.29 2.35 -24.27
N ILE A 523 -17.16 1.70 -24.59
CA ILE A 523 -15.94 1.77 -23.79
C ILE A 523 -15.38 3.19 -23.68
N VAL A 524 -15.28 3.90 -24.80
CA VAL A 524 -14.81 5.29 -24.77
C VAL A 524 -15.74 6.15 -23.91
N THR A 525 -17.05 5.96 -23.99
CA THR A 525 -17.99 6.70 -23.13
C THR A 525 -17.77 6.42 -21.65
N THR A 526 -17.55 5.15 -21.28
CA THR A 526 -17.23 4.74 -19.91
C THR A 526 -15.95 5.41 -19.41
N TRP A 527 -14.89 5.46 -20.21
CA TRP A 527 -13.61 6.11 -19.83
C TRP A 527 -13.72 7.62 -19.57
N PHE A 528 -14.78 8.26 -20.07
CA PHE A 528 -15.08 9.67 -19.82
C PHE A 528 -16.13 9.89 -18.72
N ALA A 529 -16.67 8.83 -18.12
CA ALA A 529 -17.72 8.90 -17.11
C ALA A 529 -17.27 9.60 -15.82
N ALA A 530 -18.24 9.98 -14.99
CA ALA A 530 -17.98 10.85 -13.86
C ALA A 530 -17.22 10.18 -12.71
N GLU A 531 -17.35 8.86 -12.61
CA GLU A 531 -16.63 8.00 -11.67
C GLU A 531 -15.10 8.01 -11.90
N HIS A 532 -14.62 8.48 -13.06
CA HIS A 532 -13.20 8.63 -13.38
C HIS A 532 -12.71 10.09 -13.37
N HIS A 533 -13.32 11.00 -12.58
CA HIS A 533 -12.99 12.44 -12.55
C HIS A 533 -11.78 12.83 -11.68
N ASN A 534 -11.16 11.90 -10.93
CA ASN A 534 -10.11 12.20 -9.95
C ASN A 534 -8.74 12.59 -10.54
N PHE A 535 -8.60 12.77 -11.85
CA PHE A 535 -7.31 13.05 -12.51
C PHE A 535 -7.40 14.19 -13.52
N ASP A 536 -6.28 14.88 -13.75
CA ASP A 536 -6.18 16.02 -14.66
C ASP A 536 -6.31 15.60 -16.14
N ARG A 537 -7.55 15.45 -16.60
CA ARG A 537 -7.91 15.13 -18.00
C ARG A 537 -7.37 16.17 -18.99
N ILE A 538 -7.18 17.41 -18.53
CA ILE A 538 -6.70 18.54 -19.32
C ILE A 538 -5.19 18.40 -19.49
N GLY A 539 -4.46 18.16 -18.40
CA GLY A 539 -3.03 17.84 -18.41
C GLY A 539 -2.70 16.63 -19.29
N TRP A 540 -3.50 15.56 -19.22
CA TRP A 540 -3.31 14.35 -20.05
C TRP A 540 -3.24 14.65 -21.56
N THR A 541 -4.03 15.60 -22.05
CA THR A 541 -4.06 15.91 -23.49
C THR A 541 -2.70 16.35 -24.02
N GLN A 542 -1.92 17.07 -23.19
CA GLN A 542 -0.64 17.64 -23.57
C GLN A 542 0.37 16.52 -23.84
N GLY A 543 0.78 16.41 -25.10
CA GLY A 543 1.77 15.40 -25.52
C GLY A 543 1.21 14.00 -25.76
N THR A 544 -0.07 13.73 -25.46
CA THR A 544 -0.65 12.39 -25.61
C THR A 544 -1.68 12.30 -26.74
N LEU A 545 -2.62 13.26 -26.81
CA LEU A 545 -3.78 13.16 -27.69
C LEU A 545 -3.37 13.07 -29.17
N ARG A 546 -2.46 13.95 -29.60
CA ARG A 546 -2.00 13.99 -30.99
C ARG A 546 -1.27 12.70 -31.41
N PRO A 547 -0.20 12.25 -30.72
CA PRO A 547 0.45 10.98 -31.05
C PRO A 547 -0.48 9.76 -31.04
N LEU A 548 -1.43 9.71 -30.10
CA LEU A 548 -2.44 8.65 -30.03
C LEU A 548 -3.36 8.68 -31.25
N CYS A 549 -3.89 9.84 -31.62
CA CYS A 549 -4.70 10.00 -32.82
C CYS A 549 -3.90 9.60 -34.08
N GLU A 550 -2.65 10.03 -34.22
CA GLU A 550 -1.80 9.65 -35.36
C GLU A 550 -1.60 8.14 -35.47
N THR A 551 -1.39 7.47 -34.34
CA THR A 551 -1.24 6.01 -34.30
C THR A 551 -2.56 5.31 -34.65
N LEU A 552 -3.69 5.80 -34.16
CA LEU A 552 -5.02 5.27 -34.51
C LEU A 552 -5.34 5.44 -36.01
N HIS A 553 -4.96 6.57 -36.61
CA HIS A 553 -5.09 6.79 -38.05
C HIS A 553 -4.21 5.82 -38.85
N THR A 554 -2.94 5.67 -38.44
CA THR A 554 -1.99 4.72 -39.05
C THR A 554 -2.50 3.29 -38.95
N ALA A 555 -3.10 2.93 -37.82
CA ALA A 555 -3.74 1.65 -37.57
C ALA A 555 -5.15 1.51 -38.19
N GLN A 556 -5.54 2.42 -39.09
CA GLN A 556 -6.82 2.40 -39.83
C GLN A 556 -8.07 2.42 -38.93
N SER A 557 -8.03 3.16 -37.81
CA SER A 557 -9.16 3.33 -36.88
C SER A 557 -9.52 4.82 -36.64
N PRO A 558 -9.84 5.60 -37.70
CA PRO A 558 -10.17 7.03 -37.55
C PRO A 558 -11.45 7.26 -36.73
N GLY A 559 -12.39 6.30 -36.72
CA GLY A 559 -13.60 6.38 -35.90
C GLY A 559 -13.30 6.40 -34.40
N THR A 560 -12.30 5.64 -33.95
CA THR A 560 -11.85 5.64 -32.55
C THR A 560 -11.19 6.96 -32.18
N ALA A 561 -10.33 7.50 -33.08
CA ALA A 561 -9.72 8.82 -32.89
C ALA A 561 -10.78 9.93 -32.75
N ARG A 562 -11.83 9.89 -33.58
CA ARG A 562 -12.98 10.80 -33.49
C ARG A 562 -13.71 10.70 -32.15
N LEU A 563 -13.97 9.47 -31.67
CA LEU A 563 -14.67 9.27 -30.39
C LEU A 563 -13.87 9.83 -29.21
N LEU A 564 -12.55 9.61 -29.18
CA LEU A 564 -11.66 10.15 -28.14
C LEU A 564 -11.61 11.69 -28.20
N ALA A 565 -11.42 12.26 -29.40
CA ALA A 565 -11.41 13.71 -29.59
C ALA A 565 -12.75 14.36 -29.20
N ALA A 566 -13.89 13.73 -29.52
CA ALA A 566 -15.20 14.21 -29.11
C ALA A 566 -15.41 14.16 -27.59
N GLY A 567 -14.90 13.11 -26.92
CA GLY A 567 -14.94 13.01 -25.45
C GLY A 567 -14.12 14.10 -24.76
N ILE A 568 -12.91 14.39 -25.26
CA ILE A 568 -12.07 15.49 -24.75
C ILE A 568 -12.71 16.84 -25.03
N TRP A 569 -13.29 17.04 -26.22
CA TRP A 569 -14.04 18.27 -26.51
C TRP A 569 -15.18 18.49 -25.53
N LYS A 570 -15.94 17.45 -25.18
CA LYS A 570 -17.00 17.55 -24.17
C LYS A 570 -16.44 18.03 -22.82
N ALA A 571 -15.32 17.45 -22.35
CA ALA A 571 -14.69 17.87 -21.10
C ALA A 571 -14.21 19.33 -21.14
N VAL A 572 -13.58 19.76 -22.24
CA VAL A 572 -13.16 21.15 -22.44
C VAL A 572 -14.36 22.09 -22.53
N ALA A 573 -15.44 21.70 -23.22
CA ALA A 573 -16.66 22.49 -23.34
C ALA A 573 -17.35 22.66 -21.99
N ASP A 574 -17.41 21.61 -21.16
CA ASP A 574 -17.98 21.68 -19.81
C ASP A 574 -17.19 22.68 -18.94
N GLU A 575 -15.86 22.69 -19.02
CA GLU A 575 -15.01 23.68 -18.33
C GLU A 575 -15.18 25.09 -18.87
N LEU A 576 -15.18 25.26 -20.20
CA LEU A 576 -15.45 26.55 -20.81
C LEU A 576 -16.81 27.09 -20.37
N HIS A 577 -17.84 26.25 -20.32
CA HIS A 577 -19.15 26.64 -19.82
C HIS A 577 -19.10 27.07 -18.36
N ARG A 578 -18.44 26.31 -17.47
CA ARG A 578 -18.26 26.66 -16.06
C ARG A 578 -17.60 28.02 -15.87
N TRP A 579 -16.49 28.28 -16.58
CA TRP A 579 -15.70 29.50 -16.40
C TRP A 579 -16.23 30.71 -17.16
N THR A 580 -17.05 30.51 -18.20
CA THR A 580 -17.65 31.61 -18.98
C THR A 580 -19.10 31.93 -18.59
N ALA A 581 -19.73 31.14 -17.71
CA ALA A 581 -21.08 31.41 -17.21
C ALA A 581 -21.18 32.78 -16.50
N ALA A 582 -22.36 33.39 -16.59
CA ALA A 582 -22.64 34.66 -15.90
C ALA A 582 -22.52 34.47 -14.37
N GLY A 583 -21.68 35.29 -13.73
CA GLY A 583 -21.40 35.16 -12.29
C GLY A 583 -20.28 34.16 -11.94
N ALA A 584 -19.52 33.66 -12.92
CA ALA A 584 -18.32 32.86 -12.69
C ALA A 584 -17.28 33.58 -11.81
N ALA A 585 -16.35 32.80 -11.22
CA ALA A 585 -15.37 33.24 -10.23
C ALA A 585 -14.58 34.49 -10.63
N ARG A 586 -13.97 35.14 -9.62
CA ARG A 586 -13.10 36.33 -9.81
C ARG A 586 -12.18 36.17 -11.00
N ARG A 587 -11.95 37.26 -11.72
CA ARG A 587 -11.05 37.28 -12.89
C ARG A 587 -9.66 36.71 -12.57
N GLU A 588 -9.17 36.92 -11.34
CA GLU A 588 -7.90 36.35 -10.85
C GLU A 588 -7.85 34.80 -10.85
N PHE A 589 -8.99 34.14 -10.70
CA PHE A 589 -9.11 32.67 -10.77
C PHE A 589 -9.59 32.18 -12.14
N ARG A 590 -10.56 32.89 -12.74
CA ARG A 590 -11.12 32.54 -14.05
C ARG A 590 -10.06 32.60 -15.16
N ARG A 591 -9.24 33.65 -15.18
CA ARG A 591 -8.30 33.86 -16.29
C ARG A 591 -7.23 32.75 -16.33
N PRO A 592 -6.54 32.39 -15.24
CA PRO A 592 -5.61 31.25 -15.27
C PRO A 592 -6.31 29.93 -15.66
N ALA A 593 -7.54 29.70 -15.18
CA ALA A 593 -8.29 28.49 -15.55
C ALA A 593 -8.63 28.42 -17.04
N LEU A 594 -9.08 29.53 -17.65
CA LEU A 594 -9.33 29.62 -19.08
C LEU A 594 -8.04 29.56 -19.91
N GLU A 595 -6.96 30.20 -19.45
CA GLU A 595 -5.65 30.12 -20.09
C GLU A 595 -5.11 28.68 -20.11
N ALA A 596 -5.34 27.89 -19.05
CA ALA A 596 -4.94 26.48 -18.98
C ALA A 596 -5.65 25.58 -20.02
N LEU A 597 -6.86 25.96 -20.47
CA LEU A 597 -7.60 25.24 -21.52
C LEU A 597 -7.06 25.46 -22.94
N ALA A 598 -6.16 26.44 -23.13
CA ALA A 598 -5.64 26.79 -24.44
C ALA A 598 -4.87 25.65 -25.13
N ALA A 599 -4.00 24.95 -24.39
CA ALA A 599 -3.22 23.84 -24.93
C ALA A 599 -4.08 22.63 -25.32
N PRO A 600 -5.00 22.12 -24.46
CA PRO A 600 -5.94 21.07 -24.84
C PRO A 600 -6.79 21.42 -26.06
N LEU A 601 -7.27 22.66 -26.13
CA LEU A 601 -8.04 23.13 -27.29
C LEU A 601 -7.18 23.10 -28.57
N ALA A 602 -5.89 23.44 -28.47
CA ALA A 602 -5.01 23.40 -29.62
C ALA A 602 -4.72 21.99 -30.12
N ASP A 603 -4.51 21.04 -29.21
CA ASP A 603 -4.36 19.64 -29.58
C ASP A 603 -5.66 19.07 -30.16
N LEU A 604 -6.81 19.44 -29.62
CA LEU A 604 -8.13 19.09 -30.19
C LEU A 604 -8.31 19.60 -31.62
N VAL A 605 -8.03 20.88 -31.88
CA VAL A 605 -8.17 21.47 -33.22
C VAL A 605 -7.23 20.79 -34.22
N ALA A 606 -6.03 20.39 -33.78
CA ALA A 606 -5.06 19.70 -34.63
C ALA A 606 -5.49 18.28 -35.04
N VAL A 607 -6.28 17.58 -34.23
CA VAL A 607 -6.72 16.19 -34.49
C VAL A 607 -8.19 16.08 -34.93
N ALA A 608 -8.96 17.16 -34.83
CA ALA A 608 -10.38 17.16 -35.16
C ALA A 608 -10.60 16.91 -36.66
N ASP A 609 -11.56 16.04 -36.98
CA ASP A 609 -12.09 15.96 -38.33
C ASP A 609 -13.07 17.10 -38.62
N GLU A 610 -13.49 17.23 -39.88
CA GLU A 610 -14.36 18.33 -40.32
C GLU A 610 -15.64 18.47 -39.48
N ALA A 611 -16.27 17.35 -39.10
CA ALA A 611 -17.50 17.36 -38.32
C ALA A 611 -17.27 17.85 -36.87
N LEU A 612 -16.20 17.37 -36.23
CA LEU A 612 -15.84 17.83 -34.89
C LEU A 612 -15.38 19.30 -34.91
N HIS A 613 -14.63 19.70 -35.94
CA HIS A 613 -14.18 21.08 -36.13
C HIS A 613 -15.35 22.07 -36.23
N GLN A 614 -16.38 21.73 -37.00
CA GLN A 614 -17.62 22.51 -37.09
C GLN A 614 -18.35 22.59 -35.74
N THR A 615 -18.37 21.49 -34.98
CA THR A 615 -18.98 21.42 -33.65
C THR A 615 -18.25 22.32 -32.64
N ILE A 616 -16.91 22.25 -32.63
CA ILE A 616 -16.04 23.09 -31.80
C ILE A 616 -16.29 24.56 -32.15
N THR A 617 -16.14 24.93 -33.41
CA THR A 617 -16.29 26.32 -33.88
C THR A 617 -17.69 26.87 -33.60
N GLY A 618 -18.74 26.08 -33.84
CA GLY A 618 -20.12 26.46 -33.57
C GLY A 618 -20.38 26.72 -32.10
N SER A 619 -19.85 25.86 -31.23
CA SER A 619 -19.99 26.02 -29.77
C SER A 619 -19.20 27.22 -29.26
N LEU A 620 -17.96 27.43 -29.73
CA LEU A 620 -17.12 28.57 -29.36
C LEU A 620 -17.79 29.92 -29.70
N ARG A 621 -18.53 29.99 -30.81
CA ARG A 621 -19.32 31.17 -31.19
C ARG A 621 -20.46 31.50 -30.23
N SER A 622 -20.98 30.51 -29.50
CA SER A 622 -22.07 30.69 -28.55
C SER A 622 -21.62 31.24 -27.19
N TYR A 623 -20.34 31.09 -26.85
CA TYR A 623 -19.80 31.60 -25.58
C TYR A 623 -19.68 33.14 -25.58
N PRO A 624 -19.79 33.77 -24.38
CA PRO A 624 -19.54 35.20 -24.22
C PRO A 624 -18.06 35.54 -24.47
N ASP A 625 -17.77 36.84 -24.64
CA ASP A 625 -16.42 37.32 -25.00
C ASP A 625 -15.32 36.97 -23.98
N THR A 626 -15.66 36.54 -22.76
CA THR A 626 -14.70 35.99 -21.79
C THR A 626 -13.95 34.77 -22.33
N VAL A 627 -14.52 34.04 -23.29
CA VAL A 627 -13.85 32.90 -23.95
C VAL A 627 -12.55 33.32 -24.65
N LEU A 628 -12.39 34.62 -24.99
CA LEU A 628 -11.14 35.15 -25.56
C LEU A 628 -9.93 34.95 -24.63
N GLU A 629 -10.15 34.86 -23.30
CA GLU A 629 -9.11 34.56 -22.32
C GLU A 629 -8.50 33.15 -22.53
N CYS A 630 -9.22 32.22 -23.18
CA CYS A 630 -8.71 30.92 -23.64
C CYS A 630 -8.24 30.95 -25.10
N LEU A 631 -9.03 31.56 -26.00
CA LEU A 631 -8.79 31.49 -27.44
C LEU A 631 -7.53 32.24 -27.90
N LEU A 632 -7.25 33.40 -27.32
CA LEU A 632 -6.07 34.20 -27.72
C LEU A 632 -4.75 33.51 -27.37
N PRO A 633 -4.55 32.96 -26.15
CA PRO A 633 -3.40 32.12 -25.86
C PRO A 633 -3.30 30.89 -26.78
N ALA A 634 -4.42 30.24 -27.11
CA ALA A 634 -4.43 29.07 -27.99
C ALA A 634 -3.99 29.40 -29.42
N LEU A 635 -4.51 30.51 -29.97
CA LEU A 635 -4.09 31.04 -31.28
C LEU A 635 -2.60 31.46 -31.26
N ARG A 636 -2.13 32.10 -30.18
CA ARG A 636 -0.71 32.46 -30.03
C ARG A 636 0.18 31.22 -30.02
N SER A 637 -0.21 30.18 -29.29
CA SER A 637 0.50 28.90 -29.26
C SER A 637 0.53 28.23 -30.63
N ALA A 638 -0.62 28.13 -31.30
CA ALA A 638 -0.73 27.55 -32.64
C ALA A 638 0.14 28.29 -33.67
N GLN A 639 0.20 29.62 -33.60
CA GLN A 639 1.05 30.43 -34.46
C GLN A 639 2.54 30.24 -34.15
N ALA A 640 2.93 30.16 -32.87
CA ALA A 640 4.31 29.91 -32.47
C ALA A 640 4.81 28.52 -32.90
N SER A 641 3.93 27.52 -32.87
CA SER A 641 4.22 26.14 -33.29
C SER A 641 4.08 25.89 -34.81
N GLY A 642 3.61 26.87 -35.59
CA GLY A 642 3.40 26.75 -37.03
C GLY A 642 2.20 25.88 -37.44
N THR A 643 1.29 25.57 -36.50
CA THR A 643 0.12 24.70 -36.71
C THR A 643 -1.16 25.52 -36.86
N THR A 644 -1.21 26.41 -37.86
CA THR A 644 -2.35 27.32 -38.08
C THR A 644 -3.52 26.70 -38.84
N ALA A 645 -3.35 25.51 -39.44
CA ALA A 645 -4.43 24.78 -40.09
C ALA A 645 -5.58 24.51 -39.11
N GLY A 646 -6.82 24.78 -39.53
CA GLY A 646 -8.01 24.65 -38.68
C GLY A 646 -8.29 25.85 -37.76
N TRP A 647 -7.41 26.84 -37.68
CA TRP A 647 -7.64 28.00 -36.80
C TRP A 647 -8.34 29.17 -37.47
N ASP A 648 -8.44 29.21 -38.80
CA ASP A 648 -8.91 30.38 -39.55
C ASP A 648 -10.32 30.84 -39.12
N ALA A 649 -11.27 29.91 -38.97
CA ALA A 649 -12.63 30.23 -38.57
C ALA A 649 -12.73 30.75 -37.12
N ILE A 650 -11.85 30.26 -36.23
CA ILE A 650 -11.75 30.70 -34.83
C ILE A 650 -11.06 32.07 -34.77
N ALA A 651 -9.98 32.27 -35.53
CA ALA A 651 -9.26 33.53 -35.63
C ALA A 651 -10.18 34.65 -36.19
N GLN A 652 -10.97 34.36 -37.22
CA GLN A 652 -11.97 35.28 -37.76
C GLN A 652 -13.03 35.65 -36.72
N ASP A 653 -13.50 34.67 -35.92
CA ASP A 653 -14.46 34.92 -34.85
C ASP A 653 -13.88 35.83 -33.76
N CYS A 654 -12.65 35.53 -33.31
CA CYS A 654 -11.91 36.36 -32.36
C CYS A 654 -11.70 37.79 -32.89
N ALA A 655 -11.30 37.93 -34.15
CA ALA A 655 -11.12 39.24 -34.77
C ALA A 655 -12.43 40.04 -34.83
N ARG A 656 -13.54 39.38 -35.17
CA ARG A 656 -14.88 39.99 -35.17
C ARG A 656 -15.30 40.46 -33.78
N ARG A 657 -15.08 39.66 -32.74
CA ARG A 657 -15.35 40.02 -31.34
C ARG A 657 -14.49 41.19 -30.88
N LEU A 658 -13.17 41.12 -31.10
CA LEU A 658 -12.23 42.19 -30.76
C LEU A 658 -12.53 43.49 -31.51
N SER A 659 -12.91 43.40 -32.79
CA SER A 659 -13.31 44.56 -33.60
C SER A 659 -14.59 45.20 -33.06
N HIS A 660 -15.58 44.38 -32.67
CA HIS A 660 -16.78 44.87 -32.03
C HIS A 660 -16.46 45.57 -30.70
N ILE A 661 -15.60 44.99 -29.85
CA ILE A 661 -15.16 45.59 -28.58
C ILE A 661 -14.37 46.90 -28.83
N ALA A 662 -13.49 46.92 -29.83
CA ALA A 662 -12.70 48.10 -30.19
C ALA A 662 -13.56 49.24 -30.77
N ALA A 663 -14.64 48.91 -31.50
CA ALA A 663 -15.56 49.87 -32.09
C ALA A 663 -16.46 50.56 -31.04
N GLN A 664 -16.61 49.99 -29.84
CA GLN A 664 -17.33 50.66 -28.75
C GLN A 664 -16.64 52.00 -28.41
N PRO A 665 -17.39 53.06 -28.08
CA PRO A 665 -16.78 54.33 -27.68
C PRO A 665 -15.95 54.14 -26.40
N PRO A 666 -14.89 54.95 -26.20
CA PRO A 666 -14.20 54.97 -24.91
C PRO A 666 -15.20 55.32 -23.80
N ARG A 667 -14.98 54.76 -22.60
CA ARG A 667 -15.82 55.06 -21.44
C ARG A 667 -15.89 56.57 -21.22
N ASP A 668 -17.10 57.08 -21.11
CA ASP A 668 -17.39 58.47 -20.76
C ASP A 668 -16.79 58.79 -19.38
N PRO A 669 -15.99 59.86 -19.21
CA PRO A 669 -15.46 60.27 -17.91
C PRO A 669 -16.53 60.53 -16.84
N ALA A 670 -17.77 60.80 -17.24
CA ALA A 670 -18.91 60.94 -16.35
C ALA A 670 -19.60 59.62 -15.99
N ASP A 671 -19.21 58.49 -16.60
CA ASP A 671 -19.79 57.17 -16.38
C ASP A 671 -19.02 56.36 -15.32
N TRP A 672 -19.54 56.40 -14.09
CA TRP A 672 -19.05 55.59 -12.96
C TRP A 672 -19.79 54.27 -12.80
N SER A 673 -20.53 53.79 -13.81
CA SER A 673 -21.21 52.50 -13.72
C SER A 673 -20.23 51.33 -13.59
N LEU A 674 -20.59 50.32 -12.83
CA LEU A 674 -19.85 49.06 -12.67
C LEU A 674 -20.78 47.88 -12.96
N PRO A 675 -20.24 46.71 -13.34
CA PRO A 675 -21.03 45.51 -13.47
C PRO A 675 -21.78 45.19 -12.17
N ALA A 676 -22.98 44.65 -12.31
CA ALA A 676 -23.74 44.10 -11.18
C ALA A 676 -22.91 42.99 -10.48
N ALA A 677 -22.88 43.01 -9.16
CA ALA A 677 -22.24 42.00 -8.31
C ALA A 677 -23.25 41.25 -7.45
N GLY A 678 -24.55 41.53 -7.54
CA GLY A 678 -25.63 40.89 -6.80
C GLY A 678 -26.37 39.81 -7.58
N ALA A 679 -26.22 39.76 -8.91
CA ALA A 679 -26.84 38.77 -9.78
C ALA A 679 -26.63 37.33 -9.26
N GLY A 680 -27.73 36.59 -9.08
CA GLY A 680 -27.76 35.22 -8.57
C GLY A 680 -27.86 35.06 -7.05
N CYS A 681 -27.70 36.11 -6.25
CA CYS A 681 -27.85 36.04 -4.79
C CYS A 681 -29.31 36.12 -4.31
N GLY A 682 -30.16 36.87 -5.02
CA GLY A 682 -31.60 36.98 -4.75
C GLY A 682 -31.98 37.64 -3.42
N CYS A 683 -31.08 38.44 -2.81
CA CYS A 683 -31.36 39.15 -1.56
C CYS A 683 -31.43 40.67 -1.77
N ASP A 684 -32.27 41.35 -0.97
CA ASP A 684 -32.51 42.80 -1.06
C ASP A 684 -31.21 43.65 -0.90
N LEU A 685 -30.22 43.12 -0.16
CA LEU A 685 -28.92 43.78 -0.03
C LEU A 685 -28.15 43.78 -1.37
N CYS A 686 -28.19 42.67 -2.10
CA CYS A 686 -27.56 42.58 -3.41
C CYS A 686 -28.25 43.47 -4.44
N ASP A 687 -29.57 43.63 -4.36
CA ASP A 687 -30.31 44.52 -5.25
C ASP A 687 -29.91 45.99 -5.04
N LEU A 688 -29.77 46.43 -3.78
CA LEU A 688 -29.32 47.80 -3.48
C LEU A 688 -27.84 48.02 -3.84
N LEU A 689 -27.00 47.00 -3.66
CA LEU A 689 -25.62 47.04 -4.13
C LEU A 689 -25.57 47.21 -5.65
N ASP A 690 -26.38 46.45 -6.40
CA ASP A 690 -26.43 46.54 -7.86
C ASP A 690 -26.98 47.88 -8.35
N GLU A 691 -27.99 48.44 -7.66
CA GLU A 691 -28.46 49.80 -7.93
C GLU A 691 -27.33 50.84 -7.78
N PHE A 692 -26.53 50.72 -6.71
CA PHE A 692 -25.35 51.56 -6.51
C PHE A 692 -24.29 51.36 -7.59
N LEU A 693 -23.97 50.11 -7.92
CA LEU A 693 -22.93 49.77 -8.90
C LEU A 693 -23.31 50.24 -10.30
N ILE A 694 -24.53 49.98 -10.77
CA ILE A 694 -24.98 50.31 -12.12
C ILE A 694 -25.18 51.83 -12.31
N SER A 695 -25.43 52.57 -11.23
CA SER A 695 -25.60 54.02 -11.31
C SER A 695 -24.36 54.72 -11.89
N ARG A 696 -24.57 55.50 -12.96
CA ARG A 696 -23.53 56.27 -13.67
C ARG A 696 -22.96 57.43 -12.85
N THR A 697 -23.75 58.01 -11.94
CA THR A 697 -23.40 59.27 -11.23
C THR A 697 -23.11 59.07 -9.74
N ARG A 698 -23.74 58.08 -9.11
CA ARG A 698 -23.51 57.75 -7.69
C ARG A 698 -22.12 57.13 -7.50
N ARG A 699 -21.25 57.86 -6.80
CA ARG A 699 -19.86 57.47 -6.51
C ARG A 699 -19.65 56.89 -5.12
N SER A 700 -20.47 57.31 -4.15
CA SER A 700 -20.42 56.80 -2.79
C SER A 700 -21.79 56.34 -2.28
N LEU A 701 -21.76 55.36 -1.39
CA LEU A 701 -22.91 54.86 -0.65
C LEU A 701 -22.50 54.69 0.81
N GLU A 702 -23.16 55.42 1.70
CA GLU A 702 -23.09 55.18 3.14
C GLU A 702 -24.30 54.34 3.55
N TRP A 703 -24.04 53.14 4.07
CA TRP A 703 -25.06 52.14 4.29
C TRP A 703 -25.01 51.54 5.70
N PRO A 704 -25.88 51.99 6.62
CA PRO A 704 -25.99 51.41 7.96
C PRO A 704 -26.49 49.97 7.88
N LEU A 705 -25.65 49.01 8.27
CA LEU A 705 -25.92 47.58 8.14
C LEU A 705 -25.49 46.83 9.40
N ALA A 706 -26.14 45.72 9.73
CA ALA A 706 -25.65 44.80 10.76
C ALA A 706 -24.38 44.06 10.30
N GLN A 707 -23.63 43.45 11.23
CA GLN A 707 -22.35 42.80 10.93
C GLN A 707 -22.45 41.72 9.82
N ALA A 708 -23.49 40.88 9.86
CA ALA A 708 -23.70 39.85 8.84
C ALA A 708 -23.92 40.45 7.44
N GLY A 709 -24.73 41.52 7.34
CA GLY A 709 -24.95 42.24 6.08
C GLY A 709 -23.68 42.90 5.55
N ARG A 710 -22.87 43.54 6.42
CA ARG A 710 -21.59 44.13 5.99
C ARG A 710 -20.62 43.07 5.48
N ARG A 711 -20.47 41.94 6.19
CA ARG A 711 -19.60 40.82 5.78
C ARG A 711 -20.02 40.27 4.42
N HIS A 712 -21.33 40.12 4.20
CA HIS A 712 -21.87 39.67 2.93
C HIS A 712 -21.50 40.62 1.78
N ILE A 713 -21.68 41.94 1.95
CA ILE A 713 -21.37 42.94 0.91
C ILE A 713 -19.86 43.04 0.64
N HIS A 714 -19.02 43.02 1.67
CA HIS A 714 -17.56 42.92 1.51
C HIS A 714 -17.19 41.72 0.62
N PHE A 715 -17.71 40.54 0.95
CA PHE A 715 -17.48 39.33 0.16
C PHE A 715 -17.95 39.47 -1.29
N ARG A 716 -19.13 40.05 -1.56
CA ARG A 716 -19.64 40.21 -2.94
C ARG A 716 -18.77 41.16 -3.77
N ILE A 717 -18.31 42.26 -3.18
CA ILE A 717 -17.43 43.22 -3.87
C ILE A 717 -16.07 42.59 -4.17
N ASP A 718 -15.47 41.88 -3.20
CA ASP A 718 -14.21 41.16 -3.39
C ASP A 718 -14.37 40.02 -4.40
N ALA A 719 -15.44 39.22 -4.30
CA ALA A 719 -15.78 38.13 -5.23
C ALA A 719 -15.97 38.57 -6.69
N ALA A 720 -16.31 39.84 -6.91
CA ALA A 720 -16.48 40.40 -8.25
C ALA A 720 -15.25 41.21 -8.75
N ASP A 721 -14.18 41.33 -7.94
CA ASP A 721 -12.99 42.15 -8.24
C ASP A 721 -13.37 43.56 -8.75
N LEU A 722 -14.24 44.24 -7.99
CA LEU A 722 -14.73 45.56 -8.37
C LEU A 722 -13.81 46.68 -7.85
N PRO A 723 -13.57 47.75 -8.64
CA PRO A 723 -12.81 48.93 -8.22
C PRO A 723 -13.66 49.83 -7.29
N VAL A 724 -13.98 49.31 -6.11
CA VAL A 724 -14.77 49.97 -5.06
C VAL A 724 -14.00 49.83 -3.75
N ASN A 725 -13.63 50.96 -3.14
CA ASN A 725 -13.16 50.96 -1.76
C ASN A 725 -14.35 50.69 -0.83
N HIS A 726 -14.20 49.75 0.11
CA HIS A 726 -15.25 49.31 1.01
C HIS A 726 -14.75 49.27 2.45
N GLU A 727 -15.19 50.22 3.27
CA GLU A 727 -14.71 50.38 4.65
C GLU A 727 -15.87 50.46 5.64
N THR A 728 -15.75 49.78 6.79
CA THR A 728 -16.73 49.90 7.86
C THR A 728 -16.37 51.05 8.81
N ARG A 729 -17.15 52.13 8.80
CA ARG A 729 -17.03 53.25 9.75
C ARG A 729 -17.69 52.88 11.08
N ARG A 730 -16.88 52.69 12.13
CA ARG A 730 -17.32 52.24 13.46
C ARG A 730 -17.81 53.38 14.37
N GLN A 731 -18.73 54.22 13.86
CA GLN A 731 -19.34 55.34 14.61
C GLN A 731 -20.88 55.23 14.55
N GLY A 732 -21.55 55.12 15.70
CA GLY A 732 -23.00 54.85 15.80
C GLY A 732 -23.35 53.34 15.77
N ARG A 733 -24.62 52.96 16.02
CA ARG A 733 -25.13 51.59 15.84
C ARG A 733 -26.46 51.62 15.07
N PRO A 734 -26.63 50.80 14.00
CA PRO A 734 -25.64 49.89 13.39
C PRO A 734 -24.47 50.64 12.73
N TYR A 735 -23.28 50.00 12.64
CA TYR A 735 -22.13 50.61 11.95
C TYR A 735 -22.40 50.75 10.45
N THR A 736 -21.85 51.81 9.86
CA THR A 736 -22.05 52.17 8.46
C THR A 736 -20.96 51.58 7.57
N LEU A 737 -21.36 50.83 6.55
CA LEU A 737 -20.48 50.44 5.45
C LEU A 737 -20.40 51.59 4.45
N VAL A 738 -19.20 52.07 4.17
CA VAL A 738 -18.94 53.15 3.21
C VAL A 738 -18.33 52.52 1.97
N LEU A 739 -19.07 52.58 0.85
CA LEU A 739 -18.60 52.15 -0.46
C LEU A 739 -18.24 53.37 -1.29
N THR A 740 -17.06 53.38 -1.92
CA THR A 740 -16.61 54.46 -2.81
C THR A 740 -16.01 53.88 -4.08
N LYS A 741 -16.61 54.19 -5.24
CA LYS A 741 -16.05 53.79 -6.54
C LYS A 741 -14.74 54.53 -6.79
N THR A 742 -13.72 53.81 -7.25
CA THR A 742 -12.37 54.36 -7.42
C THR A 742 -12.10 54.73 -8.89
N GLU A 743 -11.15 55.65 -9.12
CA GLU A 743 -10.72 56.02 -10.48
C GLU A 743 -10.04 54.87 -11.24
N GLU A 744 -9.68 53.79 -10.51
CA GLU A 744 -9.15 52.56 -11.08
C GLU A 744 -10.07 51.97 -12.17
N LEU A 745 -11.38 52.21 -12.10
CA LEU A 745 -12.32 51.77 -13.14
C LEU A 745 -11.99 52.35 -14.52
N PHE A 746 -11.51 53.60 -14.59
CA PHE A 746 -11.14 54.25 -15.86
C PHE A 746 -9.79 53.75 -16.35
N THR A 747 -8.84 53.55 -15.44
CA THR A 747 -7.53 52.99 -15.76
C THR A 747 -7.66 51.55 -16.28
N ARG A 748 -8.48 50.71 -15.61
CA ARG A 748 -8.82 49.34 -16.06
C ARG A 748 -9.49 49.34 -17.43
N ALA A 749 -10.47 50.23 -17.66
CA ALA A 749 -11.15 50.35 -18.95
C ALA A 749 -10.21 50.79 -20.09
N ALA A 750 -9.34 51.78 -19.83
CA ALA A 750 -8.35 52.24 -20.80
C ALA A 750 -7.30 51.16 -21.11
N GLN A 751 -6.85 50.40 -20.09
CA GLN A 751 -5.93 49.28 -20.27
C GLN A 751 -6.57 48.14 -21.06
N ALA A 752 -7.80 47.74 -20.73
CA ALA A 752 -8.54 46.72 -21.48
C ALA A 752 -8.70 47.10 -22.96
N ARG A 753 -9.02 48.36 -23.24
CA ARG A 753 -9.11 48.85 -24.63
C ARG A 753 -7.77 48.81 -25.36
N ARG A 754 -6.67 49.22 -24.72
CA ARG A 754 -5.32 49.09 -25.31
C ARG A 754 -4.98 47.64 -25.61
N GLN A 755 -5.27 46.73 -24.68
CA GLN A 755 -5.04 45.30 -24.84
C GLN A 755 -5.83 44.73 -26.02
N VAL A 756 -7.12 45.06 -26.15
CA VAL A 756 -7.98 44.67 -27.29
C VAL A 756 -7.37 45.14 -28.62
N SER A 757 -6.92 46.40 -28.70
CA SER A 757 -6.28 46.92 -29.92
C SER A 757 -4.97 46.20 -30.24
N THR A 758 -4.16 45.89 -29.22
CA THR A 758 -2.91 45.13 -29.38
C THR A 758 -3.18 43.69 -29.84
N ASP A 759 -4.16 43.02 -29.25
CA ASP A 759 -4.55 41.66 -29.61
C ASP A 759 -5.15 41.59 -31.01
N LEU A 760 -5.99 42.56 -31.39
CA LEU A 760 -6.55 42.66 -32.75
C LEU A 760 -5.45 42.88 -33.78
N ALA A 761 -4.53 43.83 -33.54
CA ALA A 761 -3.42 44.10 -34.45
C ALA A 761 -2.49 42.89 -34.61
N TRP A 762 -2.21 42.18 -33.51
CA TRP A 762 -1.47 40.93 -33.55
C TRP A 762 -2.21 39.87 -34.37
N LEU A 763 -3.51 39.65 -34.11
CA LEU A 763 -4.33 38.61 -34.74
C LEU A 763 -4.47 38.83 -36.26
N THR A 764 -4.77 40.06 -36.68
CA THR A 764 -4.83 40.47 -38.09
C THR A 764 -3.51 40.19 -38.82
N LYS A 765 -2.37 40.53 -38.20
CA LYS A 765 -1.04 40.30 -38.78
C LYS A 765 -0.69 38.81 -38.82
N ALA A 766 -0.97 38.08 -37.75
CA ALA A 766 -0.57 36.68 -37.58
C ALA A 766 -1.35 35.71 -38.48
N TYR A 767 -2.64 35.97 -38.70
CA TYR A 767 -3.55 35.10 -39.46
C TYR A 767 -3.97 35.70 -40.82
N GLY A 768 -3.39 36.82 -41.24
CA GLY A 768 -3.65 37.42 -42.55
C GLY A 768 -5.11 37.84 -42.76
N LEU A 769 -5.78 38.28 -41.69
CA LEU A 769 -7.18 38.69 -41.73
C LEU A 769 -7.25 40.14 -42.24
N ALA A 770 -7.85 40.35 -43.41
CA ALA A 770 -8.01 41.68 -44.01
C ALA A 770 -9.18 42.47 -43.40
#